data_AF-A0AAU9XF50-F1
#
_entry.id   AF-A0AAU9XF50-F1
#
_cell.length_a   1.000
_cell.length_b   1.000
_cell.length_c   1.000
_cell.angle_alpha   90.00
_cell.angle_beta   90.00
_cell.angle_gamma   90.00
#
_symmetry.space_group_name_H-M   'P 1'
#
loop_
_entity.id
_entity.type
_entity.pdbx_description
1 polymer ?
#
loop_
_entity_poly.entity_id
_entity_poly.type
_entity_poly.pdbx_seq_one_letter_code
_entity_poly.pdbx_strand_id
1 'polypeptide(L)'
;MFKAAVMNTPEGYGKSADDILVWCLDVAQTSSGILVLAAVAVRKPQSSQLFYFLGGVKTTPAPVSLSSLTALPYSVRYIEAHEDKLLDFKLLLSQQNSSAFVYNSNSIICVSVSEANEVLNKVDLQSPADSILGAGLYQGKPLFFSSKYGVITVAIMEAILSEQMDSSNVHSLEVTQKTGNLSLSDASFRDGDNHLQRLKSAFLLFCQGHIAEAQSICRILDGEELDNGVVALSEEIIDDFPVSDPRWAESIPAGGLSASTSLIILHQLEDKLKAHVFMVDFLKGVGLWKKLGVFESKEGQLLTCHLICEHGEKLKAAIALCKVDKKYQGVVDGTIGLVMKKRRLRSQIEGLTEQDVFFREVSRISDIFTCLLEYEEQLILKQKSSSSQPQTIAAVNTVLKEMLFEAWQYRQDQFETYQPSNPLTDMNFEHVPWTATAGPDGIRAVLLKQIKLTAKQGMGEFADQQTKSLLVQHMVDLADILLDGYVKQLQYLRNCPGVKSRFDEVNQEFEQDRRIVILPLVHQGQRSHAASLAEKYHDFGVLIELCETSGEQGTLQKYMTQFTDQGFSDYVFKWYMDKGERQKLMTIHVPEQQNDDLSRFLSSHHHLSWLHDIHLKSFYQAHRTLKALASEEACHLGKKKTLLSLSKLALLASDENNDAELEEIINEHKIILHQETLPSAVLQQAGLDVDSMAPLSPSELIELHVGDKNTGANEYDFKNALDILHLAVQTGAYDQEQATTMKLYIWRKALLRDDWPSLPTKDPLMTVRNTIFFRTVELAYNQGVELQEFIPSLESLIDGEELKNTGLSENATFHFLLKSGYERMERAAVLSL
;
A
#
# COMPACT_ATOMS: atom_id res chain seq x y z
N MET A 1 13.01 -11.23 -61.11
CA MET A 1 11.96 -11.84 -60.25
C MET A 1 12.17 -11.47 -58.79
N PHE A 2 13.29 -11.81 -58.15
CA PHE A 2 13.58 -11.44 -56.75
C PHE A 2 13.45 -9.94 -56.46
N LYS A 3 14.05 -9.05 -57.27
CA LYS A 3 13.89 -7.59 -57.11
C LYS A 3 12.41 -7.15 -57.04
N ALA A 4 11.57 -7.71 -57.93
CA ALA A 4 10.14 -7.39 -57.97
C ALA A 4 9.37 -7.97 -56.78
N ALA A 5 9.75 -9.16 -56.31
CA ALA A 5 9.11 -9.81 -55.18
C ALA A 5 9.47 -9.15 -53.83
N VAL A 6 10.72 -8.70 -53.66
CA VAL A 6 11.19 -8.02 -52.43
C VAL A 6 10.63 -6.61 -52.30
N MET A 7 10.32 -5.91 -53.40
CA MET A 7 9.60 -4.63 -53.31
C MET A 7 8.21 -4.76 -52.65
N ASN A 8 7.63 -5.95 -52.66
CA ASN A 8 6.35 -6.24 -52.02
C ASN A 8 6.48 -6.78 -50.57
N THR A 9 7.71 -6.96 -50.06
CA THR A 9 7.95 -7.31 -48.64
C THR A 9 8.15 -6.03 -47.81
N PRO A 10 7.91 -6.07 -46.47
CA PRO A 10 8.11 -4.90 -45.61
C PRO A 10 9.52 -4.28 -45.69
N GLU A 11 10.53 -5.05 -46.09
CA GLU A 11 11.92 -4.57 -46.19
C GLU A 11 12.20 -3.74 -47.47
N GLY A 12 11.39 -3.93 -48.53
CA GLY A 12 11.51 -3.27 -49.84
C GLY A 12 10.41 -2.27 -50.18
N TYR A 13 9.39 -2.11 -49.33
CA TYR A 13 8.24 -1.24 -49.59
C TYR A 13 8.65 0.23 -49.80
N GLY A 14 8.31 0.80 -50.95
CA GLY A 14 8.54 2.22 -51.29
C GLY A 14 9.91 2.58 -51.90
N LYS A 15 10.73 1.59 -52.34
CA LYS A 15 12.05 1.83 -52.96
C LYS A 15 12.10 1.53 -54.45
N SER A 16 13.01 2.17 -55.18
CA SER A 16 13.20 1.94 -56.61
C SER A 16 13.99 0.64 -56.87
N ALA A 17 13.79 0.00 -58.02
CA ALA A 17 14.47 -1.24 -58.39
C ALA A 17 16.01 -1.11 -58.53
N ASP A 18 16.49 0.13 -58.70
CA ASP A 18 17.92 0.47 -58.81
C ASP A 18 18.61 0.55 -57.44
N ASP A 19 17.84 0.75 -56.36
CA ASP A 19 18.36 0.80 -54.99
C ASP A 19 18.53 -0.59 -54.35
N ILE A 20 18.13 -1.64 -55.05
CA ILE A 20 18.15 -3.03 -54.58
C ILE A 20 19.20 -3.81 -55.37
N LEU A 21 20.22 -4.32 -54.67
CA LEU A 21 21.18 -5.29 -55.20
C LEU A 21 20.75 -6.69 -54.80
N VAL A 22 20.82 -7.63 -55.74
CA VAL A 22 20.44 -9.04 -55.51
C VAL A 22 21.56 -9.92 -56.03
N TRP A 23 22.07 -10.81 -55.18
CA TRP A 23 23.02 -11.86 -55.53
C TRP A 23 22.32 -13.22 -55.34
N CYS A 24 22.38 -14.08 -56.35
CA CYS A 24 21.93 -15.46 -56.21
C CYS A 24 23.12 -16.27 -55.71
N LEU A 25 23.01 -16.82 -54.50
CA LEU A 25 24.11 -17.50 -53.81
C LEU A 25 24.21 -18.97 -54.19
N ASP A 26 23.08 -19.68 -54.11
CA ASP A 26 23.05 -21.12 -54.34
C ASP A 26 21.68 -21.57 -54.86
N VAL A 27 21.65 -22.73 -55.51
CA VAL A 27 20.45 -23.31 -56.09
C VAL A 27 20.36 -24.80 -55.81
N ALA A 28 19.18 -25.24 -55.37
CA ALA A 28 18.96 -26.64 -55.07
C ALA A 28 17.62 -27.11 -55.64
N GLN A 29 17.61 -28.31 -56.22
CA GLN A 29 16.44 -28.89 -56.86
C GLN A 29 15.56 -29.61 -55.82
N THR A 30 14.26 -29.35 -55.86
CA THR A 30 13.23 -29.99 -55.02
C THR A 30 12.27 -30.82 -55.88
N SER A 31 11.41 -31.62 -55.26
CA SER A 31 10.35 -32.39 -55.94
C SER A 31 9.29 -31.51 -56.61
N SER A 32 9.09 -30.26 -56.14
CA SER A 32 8.08 -29.33 -56.62
C SER A 32 8.62 -28.18 -57.49
N GLY A 33 9.94 -28.09 -57.68
CA GLY A 33 10.60 -27.04 -58.47
C GLY A 33 12.07 -26.82 -58.12
N ILE A 34 12.58 -25.63 -58.38
CA ILE A 34 13.94 -25.17 -58.06
C ILE A 34 13.86 -24.16 -56.92
N LEU A 35 14.68 -24.33 -55.88
CA LEU A 35 14.79 -23.39 -54.78
C LEU A 35 16.09 -22.59 -54.91
N VAL A 36 15.99 -21.27 -54.89
CA VAL A 36 17.12 -20.35 -55.07
C VAL A 36 17.33 -19.56 -53.77
N LEU A 37 18.54 -19.63 -53.22
CA LEU A 37 18.98 -18.76 -52.13
C LEU A 37 19.53 -17.46 -52.72
N ALA A 38 18.99 -16.33 -52.29
CA ALA A 38 19.43 -15.02 -52.75
C ALA A 38 19.71 -14.08 -51.56
N ALA A 39 20.83 -13.36 -51.63
CA ALA A 39 21.11 -12.24 -50.74
C ALA A 39 20.67 -10.94 -51.41
N VAL A 40 20.07 -10.04 -50.64
CA VAL A 40 19.51 -8.79 -51.12
C VAL A 40 20.00 -7.66 -50.24
N ALA A 41 20.79 -6.75 -50.81
CA ALA A 41 21.18 -5.53 -50.13
C ALA A 41 20.31 -4.38 -50.60
N VAL A 42 19.84 -3.58 -49.64
CA VAL A 42 19.10 -2.37 -49.94
C VAL A 42 19.99 -1.18 -49.63
N ARG A 43 20.39 -0.42 -50.66
CA ARG A 43 21.24 0.76 -50.48
C ARG A 43 20.46 1.84 -49.74
N LYS A 44 21.02 2.29 -48.61
CA LYS A 44 20.61 3.52 -47.92
C LYS A 44 21.82 4.44 -47.79
N PRO A 45 21.63 5.77 -47.75
CA PRO A 45 22.74 6.73 -47.64
C PRO A 45 23.56 6.65 -46.33
N GLN A 46 23.10 5.92 -45.31
CA GLN A 46 23.80 5.83 -44.00
C GLN A 46 24.13 4.40 -43.52
N SER A 47 23.50 3.35 -44.08
CA SER A 47 23.91 1.95 -43.85
C SER A 47 23.14 0.98 -44.76
N SER A 48 23.84 0.16 -45.54
CA SER A 48 23.22 -0.90 -46.34
C SER A 48 23.04 -2.14 -45.45
N GLN A 49 21.82 -2.68 -45.39
CA GLN A 49 21.53 -3.96 -44.73
C GLN A 49 21.38 -5.05 -45.79
N LEU A 50 21.92 -6.23 -45.51
CA LEU A 50 21.86 -7.44 -46.31
C LEU A 50 20.86 -8.41 -45.68
N PHE A 51 19.89 -8.84 -46.47
CA PHE A 51 18.85 -9.80 -46.12
C PHE A 51 19.00 -11.05 -46.99
N TYR A 52 18.57 -12.21 -46.49
CA TYR A 52 18.63 -13.47 -47.24
C TYR A 52 17.24 -14.03 -47.46
N PHE A 53 16.97 -14.51 -48.67
CA PHE A 53 15.68 -15.01 -49.10
C PHE A 53 15.81 -16.37 -49.77
N LEU A 54 14.82 -17.23 -49.53
CA LEU A 54 14.62 -18.47 -50.28
C LEU A 54 13.44 -18.27 -51.23
N GLY A 55 13.70 -18.39 -52.54
CA GLY A 55 12.66 -18.25 -53.57
C GLY A 55 12.43 -19.56 -54.31
N GLY A 56 11.18 -20.02 -54.37
CA GLY A 56 10.77 -21.17 -55.17
C GLY A 56 10.48 -20.77 -56.62
N VAL A 57 10.93 -21.58 -57.58
CA VAL A 57 10.68 -21.44 -59.02
C VAL A 57 10.13 -22.76 -59.56
N LYS A 58 8.93 -22.75 -60.16
CA LYS A 58 8.36 -23.94 -60.80
C LYS A 58 9.07 -24.26 -62.11
N THR A 59 9.33 -25.53 -62.38
CA THR A 59 9.94 -26.07 -63.62
C THR A 59 8.97 -26.03 -64.80
N THR A 60 8.59 -24.81 -65.21
CA THR A 60 7.92 -24.55 -66.50
C THR A 60 8.94 -23.95 -67.48
N PRO A 61 8.77 -24.10 -68.81
CA PRO A 61 9.82 -23.71 -69.78
C PRO A 61 10.13 -22.20 -69.84
N ALA A 62 9.32 -21.35 -69.19
CA ALA A 62 9.61 -19.93 -68.98
C ALA A 62 8.94 -19.42 -67.69
N PRO A 63 9.58 -19.57 -66.50
CA PRO A 63 9.02 -19.03 -65.27
C PRO A 63 9.11 -17.50 -65.30
N VAL A 64 7.98 -16.80 -65.14
CA VAL A 64 7.91 -15.33 -65.17
C VAL A 64 7.89 -14.72 -63.75
N SER A 65 7.58 -15.53 -62.72
CA SER A 65 7.47 -15.10 -61.32
C SER A 65 7.94 -16.19 -60.35
N LEU A 66 8.34 -15.78 -59.13
CA LEU A 66 8.62 -16.69 -58.02
C LEU A 66 7.30 -17.30 -57.52
N SER A 67 7.29 -18.61 -57.23
CA SER A 67 6.12 -19.31 -56.69
C SER A 67 6.00 -19.18 -55.17
N SER A 68 7.12 -18.97 -54.48
CA SER A 68 7.17 -18.68 -53.05
C SER A 68 8.39 -17.79 -52.77
N LEU A 69 8.28 -16.92 -51.76
CA LEU A 69 9.39 -16.12 -51.26
C LEU A 69 9.33 -16.16 -49.73
N THR A 70 10.36 -16.71 -49.11
CA THR A 70 10.49 -16.76 -47.65
C THR A 70 11.69 -15.92 -47.23
N ALA A 71 11.45 -14.90 -46.42
CA ALA A 71 12.51 -14.09 -45.81
C ALA A 71 13.10 -14.85 -44.63
N LEU A 72 14.43 -14.89 -44.54
CA LEU A 72 15.11 -15.45 -43.37
C LEU A 72 15.10 -14.40 -42.26
N PRO A 73 14.80 -14.74 -40.99
CA PRO A 73 14.85 -13.82 -39.86
C PRO A 73 16.30 -13.47 -39.44
N TYR A 74 17.20 -13.32 -40.42
CA TYR A 74 18.62 -13.03 -40.28
C TYR A 74 19.02 -11.88 -41.21
N SER A 75 19.50 -10.78 -40.63
CA SER A 75 20.00 -9.62 -41.38
C SER A 75 21.35 -9.15 -40.85
N VAL A 76 22.23 -8.70 -41.74
CA VAL A 76 23.60 -8.25 -41.41
C VAL A 76 23.88 -6.92 -42.09
N ARG A 77 24.71 -6.06 -41.47
CA ARG A 77 25.17 -4.83 -42.13
C ARG A 77 26.11 -5.20 -43.29
N TYR A 78 25.80 -4.71 -44.48
CA TYR A 78 26.62 -4.90 -45.67
C TYR A 78 27.84 -3.98 -45.62
N ILE A 79 29.02 -4.57 -45.68
CA ILE A 79 30.31 -3.89 -45.76
C ILE A 79 31.05 -4.47 -46.96
N GLU A 80 31.38 -3.65 -47.96
CA GLU A 80 32.03 -4.10 -49.22
C GLU A 80 33.34 -4.87 -48.95
N ALA A 81 34.11 -4.49 -47.92
CA ALA A 81 35.36 -5.16 -47.56
C ALA A 81 35.19 -6.61 -47.03
N HIS A 82 33.96 -7.03 -46.70
CA HIS A 82 33.64 -8.37 -46.22
C HIS A 82 32.59 -9.07 -47.09
N GLU A 83 32.36 -8.58 -48.31
CA GLU A 83 31.37 -9.11 -49.25
C GLU A 83 31.56 -10.62 -49.50
N ASP A 84 32.80 -11.07 -49.72
CA ASP A 84 33.11 -12.49 -49.97
C ASP A 84 32.64 -13.41 -48.82
N LYS A 85 32.74 -12.96 -47.56
CA LYS A 85 32.30 -13.73 -46.38
C LYS A 85 30.80 -13.65 -46.14
N LEU A 86 30.18 -12.54 -46.55
CA LEU A 86 28.74 -12.33 -46.44
C LEU A 86 27.98 -13.10 -47.52
N LEU A 87 28.60 -13.35 -48.68
CA LEU A 87 28.00 -14.11 -49.78
C LEU A 87 28.33 -15.61 -49.75
N ASP A 88 29.22 -16.08 -48.85
CA ASP A 88 29.59 -17.50 -48.69
C ASP A 88 28.53 -18.32 -47.93
N PHE A 89 27.24 -18.12 -48.24
CA PHE A 89 26.18 -18.99 -47.75
C PHE A 89 25.81 -20.02 -48.81
N LYS A 90 25.76 -21.28 -48.38
CA LYS A 90 25.41 -22.44 -49.20
C LYS A 90 24.13 -23.08 -48.70
N LEU A 91 23.41 -23.74 -49.61
CA LEU A 91 22.11 -24.32 -49.36
C LEU A 91 22.20 -25.85 -49.37
N LEU A 92 21.69 -26.47 -48.30
CA LEU A 92 21.56 -27.93 -48.18
C LEU A 92 20.08 -28.28 -47.91
N LEU A 93 19.49 -29.14 -48.75
CA LEU A 93 18.08 -29.51 -48.65
C LEU A 93 17.90 -30.96 -48.16
N SER A 94 17.14 -31.16 -47.09
CA SER A 94 16.66 -32.50 -46.74
C SER A 94 15.40 -32.84 -47.54
N GLN A 95 15.46 -33.91 -48.35
CA GLN A 95 14.35 -34.33 -49.21
C GLN A 95 13.15 -34.91 -48.43
N GLN A 96 13.34 -35.31 -47.17
CA GLN A 96 12.32 -35.99 -46.36
C GLN A 96 11.53 -35.03 -45.46
N ASN A 97 12.19 -34.02 -44.86
CA ASN A 97 11.60 -33.25 -43.76
C ASN A 97 11.23 -31.79 -44.11
N SER A 98 11.04 -31.46 -45.39
CA SER A 98 10.73 -30.09 -45.87
C SER A 98 11.60 -28.97 -45.27
N SER A 99 12.82 -29.28 -44.85
CA SER A 99 13.74 -28.37 -44.16
C SER A 99 14.97 -28.07 -45.01
N ALA A 100 15.32 -26.79 -45.05
CA ALA A 100 16.47 -26.23 -45.72
C ALA A 100 17.48 -25.71 -44.70
N PHE A 101 18.75 -26.03 -44.91
CA PHE A 101 19.85 -25.56 -44.08
C PHE A 101 20.71 -24.60 -44.89
N VAL A 102 20.87 -23.39 -44.38
CA VAL A 102 21.70 -22.34 -44.98
C VAL A 102 22.92 -22.18 -44.10
N TYR A 103 24.11 -22.47 -44.62
CA TYR A 103 25.33 -22.48 -43.82
C TYR A 103 26.47 -21.71 -44.49
N ASN A 104 27.32 -21.11 -43.67
CA ASN A 104 28.60 -20.53 -44.09
C ASN A 104 29.73 -21.19 -43.29
N SER A 105 30.96 -20.70 -43.41
CA SER A 105 32.09 -21.27 -42.68
C SER A 105 31.93 -21.30 -41.15
N ASN A 106 31.07 -20.45 -40.56
CA ASN A 106 31.02 -20.19 -39.13
C ASN A 106 29.64 -20.40 -38.48
N SER A 107 28.57 -20.59 -39.27
CA SER A 107 27.19 -20.62 -38.78
C SER A 107 26.28 -21.46 -39.67
N ILE A 108 25.27 -22.07 -39.06
CA ILE A 108 24.25 -22.88 -39.71
C ILE A 108 22.88 -22.31 -39.32
N ILE A 109 22.04 -22.01 -40.30
CA ILE A 109 20.68 -21.49 -40.14
C ILE A 109 19.70 -22.54 -40.65
N CYS A 110 18.74 -22.93 -39.82
CA CYS A 110 17.73 -23.94 -40.16
C CYS A 110 16.41 -23.27 -40.53
N VAL A 111 15.80 -23.69 -41.64
CA VAL A 111 14.64 -23.02 -42.24
C VAL A 111 13.62 -24.06 -42.69
N SER A 112 12.36 -23.90 -42.30
CA SER A 112 11.27 -24.70 -42.87
C SER A 112 10.90 -24.13 -44.24
N VAL A 113 10.80 -24.97 -45.27
CA VAL A 113 10.45 -24.54 -46.64
C VAL A 113 8.95 -24.21 -46.75
N SER A 114 8.13 -24.71 -45.82
CA SER A 114 6.67 -24.64 -45.87
C SER A 114 6.05 -23.53 -45.03
N GLU A 115 6.71 -23.09 -43.96
CA GLU A 115 6.19 -22.09 -43.01
C GLU A 115 7.24 -21.01 -42.70
N ALA A 116 6.83 -19.74 -42.73
CA ALA A 116 7.68 -18.63 -42.33
C ALA A 116 7.76 -18.58 -40.79
N ASN A 117 8.77 -19.22 -40.22
CA ASN A 117 9.02 -19.11 -38.78
C ASN A 117 9.60 -17.74 -38.46
N GLU A 118 8.98 -17.01 -37.52
CA GLU A 118 9.48 -15.73 -37.01
C GLU A 118 10.74 -15.89 -36.12
N VAL A 119 11.04 -17.12 -35.68
CA VAL A 119 12.15 -17.42 -34.77
C VAL A 119 13.42 -17.78 -35.53
N LEU A 120 14.52 -17.07 -35.23
CA LEU A 120 15.85 -17.34 -35.79
C LEU A 120 16.47 -18.60 -35.19
N ASN A 121 16.44 -19.71 -35.94
CA ASN A 121 17.12 -20.96 -35.58
C ASN A 121 18.56 -20.99 -36.12
N LYS A 122 19.47 -20.26 -35.45
CA LYS A 122 20.89 -20.14 -35.84
C LYS A 122 21.82 -20.84 -34.85
N VAL A 123 22.74 -21.64 -35.37
CA VAL A 123 23.82 -22.28 -34.62
C VAL A 123 25.14 -21.59 -35.00
N ASP A 124 25.78 -20.94 -34.04
CA ASP A 124 27.07 -20.25 -34.22
C ASP A 124 28.24 -21.06 -33.65
N LEU A 125 29.28 -21.26 -34.46
CA LEU A 125 30.53 -21.88 -34.03
C LEU A 125 31.45 -20.80 -33.46
N GLN A 126 31.46 -20.62 -32.13
CA GLN A 126 32.05 -19.47 -31.45
C GLN A 126 33.60 -19.43 -31.36
N SER A 127 34.33 -20.40 -31.91
CA SER A 127 35.81 -20.41 -31.84
C SER A 127 36.49 -20.09 -33.18
N PRO A 128 37.47 -19.17 -33.25
CA PRO A 128 38.11 -18.73 -34.49
C PRO A 128 38.97 -19.80 -35.20
N ALA A 129 39.21 -20.94 -34.56
CA ALA A 129 39.90 -22.10 -35.14
C ALA A 129 38.93 -23.17 -35.69
N ASP A 130 37.63 -22.95 -35.53
CA ASP A 130 36.59 -23.88 -35.94
C ASP A 130 35.87 -23.35 -37.18
N SER A 131 35.87 -24.15 -38.24
CA SER A 131 35.23 -23.82 -39.51
C SER A 131 34.57 -25.05 -40.11
N ILE A 132 33.45 -24.85 -40.79
CA ILE A 132 32.76 -25.90 -41.53
C ILE A 132 33.55 -26.17 -42.81
N LEU A 133 34.17 -27.35 -42.87
CA LEU A 133 34.99 -27.82 -43.99
C LEU A 133 34.14 -28.41 -45.12
N GLY A 134 32.95 -28.92 -44.80
CA GLY A 134 32.03 -29.50 -45.79
C GLY A 134 30.68 -29.83 -45.19
N ALA A 135 29.67 -29.94 -46.05
CA ALA A 135 28.35 -30.40 -45.67
C ALA A 135 27.84 -31.43 -46.67
N GLY A 136 27.00 -32.35 -46.22
CA GLY A 136 26.40 -33.38 -47.04
C GLY A 136 25.17 -33.99 -46.38
N LEU A 137 24.49 -34.88 -47.08
CA LEU A 137 23.33 -35.59 -46.56
C LEU A 137 23.64 -37.07 -46.49
N TYR A 138 23.31 -37.70 -45.37
CA TYR A 138 23.38 -39.15 -45.21
C TYR A 138 22.07 -39.64 -44.61
N GLN A 139 21.35 -40.50 -45.34
CA GLN A 139 20.04 -41.04 -44.94
C GLN A 139 19.04 -39.96 -44.50
N GLY A 140 18.91 -38.86 -45.25
CA GLY A 140 17.96 -37.77 -44.94
C GLY A 140 18.46 -36.74 -43.91
N LYS A 141 19.53 -37.05 -43.16
CA LYS A 141 20.08 -36.18 -42.12
C LYS A 141 21.22 -35.30 -42.66
N PRO A 142 21.23 -34.00 -42.34
CA PRO A 142 22.31 -33.09 -42.74
C PRO A 142 23.54 -33.32 -41.86
N LEU A 143 24.68 -33.57 -42.49
CA LEU A 143 25.97 -33.72 -41.84
C LEU A 143 26.86 -32.53 -42.21
N PHE A 144 27.44 -31.90 -41.19
CA PHE A 144 28.40 -30.81 -41.31
C PHE A 144 29.73 -31.25 -40.71
N PHE A 145 30.80 -31.16 -41.49
CA PHE A 145 32.15 -31.47 -41.03
C PHE A 145 32.80 -30.20 -40.47
N SER A 146 33.04 -30.15 -39.17
CA SER A 146 33.75 -29.07 -38.47
C SER A 146 35.20 -29.49 -38.20
N SER A 147 36.14 -28.55 -38.30
CA SER A 147 37.56 -28.81 -38.02
C SER A 147 37.83 -29.22 -36.57
N LYS A 148 36.97 -28.81 -35.63
CA LYS A 148 37.12 -29.09 -34.19
C LYS A 148 36.24 -30.23 -33.70
N TYR A 149 34.98 -30.27 -34.13
CA TYR A 149 33.97 -31.21 -33.61
C TYR A 149 33.78 -32.44 -34.51
N GLY A 150 34.50 -32.53 -35.62
CA GLY A 150 34.42 -33.67 -36.53
C GLY A 150 33.11 -33.63 -37.32
N VAL A 151 32.15 -34.49 -37.00
CA VAL A 151 30.85 -34.57 -37.68
C VAL A 151 29.74 -34.02 -36.78
N ILE A 152 29.08 -32.97 -37.24
CA ILE A 152 27.94 -32.34 -36.60
C ILE A 152 26.69 -32.69 -37.42
N THR A 153 25.64 -33.17 -36.76
CA THR A 153 24.31 -33.26 -37.37
C THR A 153 23.40 -32.22 -36.72
N VAL A 154 22.61 -31.52 -37.53
CA VAL A 154 21.69 -30.49 -37.05
C VAL A 154 20.29 -30.91 -37.43
N ALA A 155 19.44 -31.13 -36.45
CA ALA A 155 18.05 -31.46 -36.69
C ALA A 155 17.15 -30.45 -35.96
N ILE A 156 16.09 -30.03 -36.64
CA ILE A 156 15.03 -29.21 -36.06
C ILE A 156 14.29 -30.11 -35.06
N MET A 157 14.04 -29.63 -33.84
CA MET A 157 13.49 -30.45 -32.74
C MET A 157 12.20 -31.19 -33.15
N GLU A 158 11.38 -30.62 -34.04
CA GLU A 158 10.18 -31.25 -34.62
C GLU A 158 10.47 -32.40 -35.62
N ALA A 159 11.59 -32.35 -36.34
CA ALA A 159 12.00 -33.40 -37.29
C ALA A 159 12.63 -34.62 -36.59
N ILE A 160 13.26 -34.42 -35.43
CA ILE A 160 13.77 -35.52 -34.58
C ILE A 160 12.59 -36.36 -34.07
N LEU A 161 11.46 -35.71 -33.76
CA LEU A 161 10.24 -36.37 -33.30
C LEU A 161 9.57 -37.20 -34.41
N SER A 162 9.68 -36.81 -35.68
CA SER A 162 9.07 -37.55 -36.81
C SER A 162 9.93 -38.69 -37.35
N GLU A 163 11.25 -38.54 -37.48
CA GLU A 163 12.12 -39.67 -37.90
C GLU A 163 12.27 -40.77 -36.83
N GLN A 164 12.02 -40.46 -35.55
CA GLN A 164 11.90 -41.47 -34.50
C GLN A 164 10.57 -42.25 -34.56
N MET A 165 9.56 -41.76 -35.28
CA MET A 165 8.29 -42.45 -35.49
C MET A 165 8.33 -43.46 -36.66
N ASP A 166 9.10 -43.23 -37.72
CA ASP A 166 9.08 -44.12 -38.90
C ASP A 166 10.00 -45.35 -38.82
N SER A 167 10.96 -45.37 -37.88
CA SER A 167 11.76 -46.57 -37.59
C SER A 167 11.19 -47.43 -36.45
N SER A 168 10.05 -47.03 -35.88
CA SER A 168 9.36 -47.71 -34.78
C SER A 168 8.04 -48.36 -35.23
N ASN A 169 8.00 -48.94 -36.43
CA ASN A 169 6.99 -49.93 -36.81
C ASN A 169 7.23 -51.30 -36.14
N VAL A 170 7.47 -51.29 -34.83
CA VAL A 170 7.32 -52.44 -33.93
C VAL A 170 6.95 -51.89 -32.55
N HIS A 171 5.65 -51.95 -32.27
CA HIS A 171 5.02 -51.93 -30.93
C HIS A 171 5.01 -50.61 -30.14
N SER A 172 3.85 -49.95 -30.21
CA SER A 172 3.05 -49.48 -29.05
C SER A 172 3.81 -48.72 -27.96
N LEU A 173 3.94 -47.39 -28.06
CA LEU A 173 4.38 -46.49 -26.98
C LEU A 173 4.25 -45.01 -27.43
N GLU A 174 3.06 -44.55 -27.80
CA GLU A 174 2.84 -43.15 -28.25
C GLU A 174 2.59 -42.15 -27.12
N VAL A 175 2.93 -42.49 -25.87
CA VAL A 175 2.82 -41.51 -24.76
C VAL A 175 4.08 -41.36 -23.91
N THR A 176 5.16 -42.04 -24.27
CA THR A 176 6.42 -41.95 -23.54
C THR A 176 7.35 -40.81 -23.97
N GLN A 177 7.00 -39.96 -24.95
CA GLN A 177 7.95 -38.95 -25.48
C GLN A 177 7.78 -37.51 -24.97
N LYS A 178 6.80 -37.23 -24.08
CA LYS A 178 6.88 -36.04 -23.20
C LYS A 178 7.46 -36.34 -21.82
N THR A 179 7.74 -37.61 -21.51
CA THR A 179 8.12 -38.14 -20.20
C THR A 179 9.47 -38.86 -20.23
N GLY A 180 10.53 -38.19 -20.70
CA GLY A 180 11.88 -38.78 -20.71
C GLY A 180 12.53 -38.94 -19.33
N ASN A 181 11.99 -38.35 -18.25
CA ASN A 181 12.69 -38.23 -16.96
C ASN A 181 11.99 -38.90 -15.76
N LEU A 182 10.85 -39.61 -15.95
CA LEU A 182 10.25 -40.43 -14.89
C LEU A 182 10.60 -41.90 -15.11
N SER A 183 11.62 -42.41 -14.39
CA SER A 183 11.99 -43.82 -14.44
C SER A 183 11.01 -44.67 -13.64
N LEU A 184 10.45 -45.68 -14.31
CA LEU A 184 9.51 -46.66 -13.76
C LEU A 184 10.28 -47.76 -13.02
N SER A 185 9.95 -47.99 -11.75
CA SER A 185 10.13 -49.31 -11.15
C SER A 185 8.83 -50.10 -11.36
N ASP A 186 8.93 -51.21 -12.10
CA ASP A 186 7.84 -52.15 -12.34
C ASP A 186 7.39 -52.76 -11.01
N ALA A 187 6.40 -52.15 -10.38
CA ALA A 187 5.57 -52.79 -9.38
C ALA A 187 4.14 -52.72 -9.89
N SER A 188 3.56 -53.87 -10.19
CA SER A 188 2.15 -54.04 -10.50
C SER A 188 1.28 -53.49 -9.36
N PHE A 189 0.87 -52.23 -9.44
CA PHE A 189 -0.07 -51.58 -8.51
C PHE A 189 -1.53 -52.01 -8.76
N ARG A 190 -1.77 -53.31 -8.90
CA ARG A 190 -3.11 -53.88 -8.88
C ARG A 190 -3.31 -54.47 -7.48
N ASP A 191 -4.28 -53.91 -6.75
CA ASP A 191 -4.64 -54.18 -5.34
C ASP A 191 -3.78 -53.53 -4.24
N GLY A 192 -3.92 -52.22 -4.11
CA GLY A 192 -3.64 -51.51 -2.86
C GLY A 192 -4.83 -50.64 -2.45
N ASP A 193 -5.31 -50.82 -1.22
CA ASP A 193 -6.47 -50.13 -0.65
C ASP A 193 -6.29 -48.61 -0.45
N ASN A 194 -5.07 -48.08 -0.64
CA ASN A 194 -4.75 -46.69 -0.35
C ASN A 194 -5.08 -45.74 -1.51
N HIS A 195 -5.85 -44.68 -1.23
CA HIS A 195 -6.22 -43.62 -2.19
C HIS A 195 -5.01 -42.97 -2.88
N LEU A 196 -3.88 -42.85 -2.17
CA LEU A 196 -2.61 -42.38 -2.74
C LEU A 196 -2.11 -43.30 -3.87
N GLN A 197 -2.11 -44.63 -3.70
CA GLN A 197 -1.66 -45.55 -4.74
C GLN A 197 -2.59 -45.55 -5.96
N ARG A 198 -3.90 -45.35 -5.76
CA ARG A 198 -4.86 -45.16 -6.84
C ARG A 198 -4.57 -43.87 -7.61
N LEU A 199 -4.30 -42.76 -6.92
CA LEU A 199 -3.87 -41.50 -7.54
C LEU A 199 -2.55 -41.65 -8.31
N LYS A 200 -1.57 -42.37 -7.75
CA LYS A 200 -0.30 -42.69 -8.45
C LYS A 200 -0.56 -43.47 -9.73
N SER A 201 -1.38 -44.51 -9.66
CA SER A 201 -1.71 -45.32 -10.85
C SER A 201 -2.43 -44.50 -11.92
N ALA A 202 -3.35 -43.61 -11.52
CA ALA A 202 -4.05 -42.72 -12.44
C ALA A 202 -3.14 -41.65 -13.04
N PHE A 203 -2.21 -41.09 -12.25
CA PHE A 203 -1.19 -40.15 -12.72
C PHE A 203 -0.25 -40.82 -13.73
N LEU A 204 0.19 -42.06 -13.45
CA LEU A 204 1.01 -42.84 -14.39
C LEU A 204 0.25 -43.14 -15.69
N LEU A 205 -1.02 -43.51 -15.62
CA LEU A 205 -1.87 -43.73 -16.81
C LEU A 205 -2.08 -42.43 -17.61
N PHE A 206 -2.15 -41.29 -16.95
CA PHE A 206 -2.21 -39.98 -17.61
C PHE A 206 -0.88 -39.62 -18.29
N CYS A 207 0.25 -39.88 -17.63
CA CYS A 207 1.58 -39.76 -18.23
C CYS A 207 1.80 -40.75 -19.38
N GLN A 208 1.03 -41.85 -19.42
CA GLN A 208 0.92 -42.80 -20.53
C GLN A 208 -0.25 -42.49 -21.47
N GLY A 209 -0.91 -41.32 -21.35
CA GLY A 209 -1.91 -40.76 -22.27
C GLY A 209 -3.24 -41.49 -22.35
N HIS A 210 -3.45 -42.46 -21.46
CA HIS A 210 -4.72 -43.13 -21.24
C HIS A 210 -5.63 -42.26 -20.36
N ILE A 211 -6.00 -41.07 -20.86
CA ILE A 211 -6.78 -40.05 -20.12
C ILE A 211 -8.14 -40.60 -19.67
N ALA A 212 -8.79 -41.42 -20.49
CA ALA A 212 -10.10 -42.02 -20.16
C ALA A 212 -10.03 -43.03 -19.02
N GLU A 213 -8.94 -43.82 -18.94
CA GLU A 213 -8.72 -44.80 -17.88
C GLU A 213 -8.34 -44.10 -16.57
N ALA A 214 -7.47 -43.09 -16.65
CA ALA A 214 -7.14 -42.22 -15.52
C ALA A 214 -8.41 -41.52 -14.96
N GLN A 215 -9.27 -41.00 -15.83
CA GLN A 215 -10.56 -40.43 -15.42
C GLN A 215 -11.48 -41.46 -14.76
N SER A 216 -11.49 -42.71 -15.22
CA SER A 216 -12.32 -43.76 -14.61
C SER A 216 -11.88 -44.13 -13.19
N ILE A 217 -10.56 -44.19 -12.94
CA ILE A 217 -9.98 -44.47 -11.63
C ILE A 217 -10.22 -43.30 -10.66
N CYS A 218 -10.12 -42.07 -11.16
CA CYS A 218 -10.30 -40.86 -10.38
C CYS A 218 -11.76 -40.50 -10.06
N ARG A 219 -12.74 -40.99 -10.84
CA ARG A 219 -14.18 -40.76 -10.57
C ARG A 219 -14.67 -41.33 -9.24
N ILE A 220 -13.93 -42.29 -8.67
CA ILE A 220 -14.26 -42.99 -7.42
C ILE A 220 -13.73 -42.22 -6.19
N LEU A 221 -12.90 -41.19 -6.39
CA LEU A 221 -12.30 -40.41 -5.32
C LEU A 221 -13.13 -39.14 -5.07
N ASP A 222 -13.64 -38.99 -3.85
CA ASP A 222 -14.40 -37.83 -3.37
C ASP A 222 -14.07 -37.53 -1.90
N GLY A 223 -14.13 -36.26 -1.47
CA GLY A 223 -14.03 -35.82 -0.07
C GLY A 223 -12.63 -35.40 0.42
N GLU A 224 -12.49 -35.19 1.74
CA GLU A 224 -11.25 -34.76 2.42
C GLU A 224 -10.07 -35.72 2.21
N GLU A 225 -10.36 -36.99 1.96
CA GLU A 225 -9.34 -38.02 1.66
C GLU A 225 -8.70 -37.84 0.27
N LEU A 226 -9.40 -37.19 -0.68
CA LEU A 226 -8.84 -36.78 -1.96
C LEU A 226 -7.83 -35.65 -1.77
N ASP A 227 -8.18 -34.63 -0.97
CA ASP A 227 -7.29 -33.51 -0.65
C ASP A 227 -6.00 -34.02 0.01
N ASN A 228 -6.12 -34.89 1.03
CA ASN A 228 -4.97 -35.55 1.67
C ASN A 228 -4.11 -36.37 0.69
N GLY A 229 -4.76 -37.11 -0.23
CA GLY A 229 -4.07 -37.91 -1.23
C GLY A 229 -3.33 -37.08 -2.29
N VAL A 230 -3.89 -35.94 -2.69
CA VAL A 230 -3.28 -35.02 -3.66
C VAL A 230 -2.11 -34.26 -3.03
N VAL A 231 -2.25 -33.81 -1.77
CA VAL A 231 -1.15 -33.17 -1.04
C VAL A 231 -0.01 -34.16 -0.85
N ALA A 232 -0.29 -35.38 -0.40
CA ALA A 232 0.75 -36.41 -0.25
C ALA A 232 1.44 -36.77 -1.57
N LEU A 233 0.70 -36.77 -2.70
CA LEU A 233 1.29 -36.96 -4.03
C LEU A 233 2.22 -35.79 -4.40
N SER A 234 1.80 -34.55 -4.11
CA SER A 234 2.60 -33.35 -4.36
C SER A 234 3.87 -33.34 -3.50
N GLU A 235 3.77 -33.65 -2.20
CA GLU A 235 4.91 -33.79 -1.29
C GLU A 235 5.90 -34.86 -1.77
N GLU A 236 5.43 -36.02 -2.22
CA GLU A 236 6.31 -37.09 -2.73
C GLU A 236 7.06 -36.68 -3.99
N ILE A 237 6.44 -35.93 -4.90
CA ILE A 237 7.10 -35.44 -6.13
C ILE A 237 8.19 -34.40 -5.80
N ILE A 238 7.95 -33.55 -4.80
CA ILE A 238 8.84 -32.47 -4.42
C ILE A 238 10.01 -32.99 -3.58
N ASP A 239 9.73 -33.93 -2.68
CA ASP A 239 10.72 -34.54 -1.80
C ASP A 239 11.34 -35.82 -2.39
N ASP A 240 11.19 -36.03 -3.70
CA ASP A 240 11.64 -37.24 -4.41
C ASP A 240 13.16 -37.49 -4.34
N PHE A 241 13.52 -38.77 -4.38
CA PHE A 241 14.88 -39.28 -4.41
C PHE A 241 15.40 -39.39 -5.84
N PRO A 242 16.63 -38.93 -6.14
CA PRO A 242 17.21 -39.09 -7.46
C PRO A 242 17.58 -40.56 -7.70
N VAL A 243 16.78 -41.27 -8.50
CA VAL A 243 16.93 -42.72 -8.73
C VAL A 243 18.15 -43.11 -9.55
N SER A 244 18.67 -42.18 -10.35
CA SER A 244 19.88 -42.40 -11.13
C SER A 244 21.16 -42.26 -10.31
N ASP A 245 21.10 -41.74 -9.07
CA ASP A 245 22.25 -41.65 -8.18
C ASP A 245 22.37 -42.90 -7.29
N PRO A 246 23.42 -43.73 -7.48
CA PRO A 246 23.59 -44.97 -6.73
C PRO A 246 23.78 -44.74 -5.21
N ARG A 247 24.17 -43.53 -4.78
CA ARG A 247 24.31 -43.19 -3.35
C ARG A 247 22.99 -43.22 -2.60
N TRP A 248 21.86 -43.08 -3.31
CA TRP A 248 20.52 -43.10 -2.73
C TRP A 248 19.83 -44.46 -2.79
N ALA A 249 20.43 -45.47 -3.43
CA ALA A 249 19.80 -46.75 -3.74
C ALA A 249 19.24 -47.50 -2.49
N GLU A 250 19.90 -47.40 -1.34
CA GLU A 250 19.45 -48.02 -0.08
C GLU A 250 18.32 -47.24 0.62
N SER A 251 18.08 -45.99 0.21
CA SER A 251 17.12 -45.06 0.84
C SER A 251 15.82 -44.87 0.06
N ILE A 252 15.69 -45.46 -1.13
CA ILE A 252 14.49 -45.33 -1.98
C ILE A 252 13.38 -46.25 -1.43
N PRO A 253 12.19 -45.71 -1.08
CA PRO A 253 11.05 -46.53 -0.69
C PRO A 253 10.55 -47.42 -1.83
N ALA A 254 10.20 -48.67 -1.55
CA ALA A 254 9.59 -49.56 -2.54
C ALA A 254 8.22 -48.99 -2.99
N GLY A 255 8.11 -48.62 -4.27
CA GLY A 255 6.89 -48.07 -4.87
C GLY A 255 6.77 -46.53 -4.90
N GLY A 256 7.88 -45.81 -4.77
CA GLY A 256 7.94 -44.36 -4.96
C GLY A 256 7.81 -43.92 -6.44
N LEU A 257 7.21 -42.76 -6.67
CA LEU A 257 7.22 -42.09 -7.98
C LEU A 257 8.53 -41.34 -8.15
N SER A 258 9.33 -41.68 -9.16
CA SER A 258 10.62 -41.04 -9.41
C SER A 258 10.50 -39.93 -10.45
N ALA A 259 10.48 -38.69 -9.98
CA ALA A 259 10.38 -37.47 -10.77
C ALA A 259 11.72 -37.04 -11.41
N SER A 260 12.87 -37.53 -10.92
CA SER A 260 14.19 -37.08 -11.40
C SER A 260 15.17 -38.22 -11.73
N THR A 261 15.68 -38.22 -12.97
CA THR A 261 16.79 -39.06 -13.46
C THR A 261 18.13 -38.30 -13.56
N SER A 262 18.12 -36.98 -13.35
CA SER A 262 19.31 -36.15 -13.46
C SER A 262 20.27 -36.36 -12.27
N LEU A 263 21.59 -36.28 -12.50
CA LEU A 263 22.62 -36.40 -11.46
C LEU A 263 23.04 -35.06 -10.84
N ILE A 264 22.76 -33.95 -11.53
CA ILE A 264 23.12 -32.59 -11.08
C ILE A 264 21.93 -31.99 -10.34
N ILE A 265 22.12 -31.54 -9.09
CA ILE A 265 21.07 -30.98 -8.21
C ILE A 265 20.19 -29.95 -8.92
N LEU A 266 20.78 -29.02 -9.67
CA LEU A 266 20.02 -28.01 -10.41
C LEU A 266 19.05 -28.63 -11.44
N HIS A 267 19.51 -29.61 -12.20
CA HIS A 267 18.66 -30.31 -13.16
C HIS A 267 17.63 -31.21 -12.46
N GLN A 268 17.97 -31.79 -11.31
CA GLN A 268 17.03 -32.54 -10.47
C GLN A 268 15.86 -31.66 -10.03
N LEU A 269 16.14 -30.45 -9.53
CA LEU A 269 15.10 -29.50 -9.12
C LEU A 269 14.26 -29.00 -10.30
N GLU A 270 14.88 -28.78 -11.47
CA GLU A 270 14.15 -28.41 -12.69
C GLU A 270 13.25 -29.55 -13.21
N ASP A 271 13.69 -30.80 -13.09
CA ASP A 271 12.89 -31.98 -13.43
C ASP A 271 11.73 -32.17 -12.44
N LYS A 272 11.96 -31.99 -11.13
CA LYS A 272 10.91 -31.97 -10.11
C LYS A 272 9.85 -30.90 -10.38
N LEU A 273 10.27 -29.70 -10.79
CA LEU A 273 9.36 -28.64 -11.18
C LEU A 273 8.50 -29.01 -12.40
N LYS A 274 9.10 -29.62 -13.43
CA LYS A 274 8.33 -30.11 -14.58
C LYS A 274 7.33 -31.19 -14.17
N ALA A 275 7.74 -32.14 -13.33
CA ALA A 275 6.86 -33.18 -12.81
C ALA A 275 5.69 -32.59 -12.00
N HIS A 276 5.95 -31.56 -11.19
CA HIS A 276 4.91 -30.84 -10.46
C HIS A 276 3.91 -30.13 -11.41
N VAL A 277 4.40 -29.45 -12.45
CA VAL A 277 3.53 -28.82 -13.46
C VAL A 277 2.69 -29.86 -14.18
N PHE A 278 3.26 -31.01 -14.56
CA PHE A 278 2.50 -32.12 -15.17
C PHE A 278 1.45 -32.72 -14.22
N MET A 279 1.73 -32.78 -12.92
CA MET A 279 0.73 -33.18 -11.93
C MET A 279 -0.44 -32.19 -11.89
N VAL A 280 -0.18 -30.89 -11.97
CA VAL A 280 -1.24 -29.87 -12.04
C VAL A 280 -2.06 -30.01 -13.33
N ASP A 281 -1.41 -30.25 -14.47
CA ASP A 281 -2.09 -30.53 -15.74
C ASP A 281 -2.94 -31.81 -15.68
N PHE A 282 -2.46 -32.85 -15.00
CA PHE A 282 -3.21 -34.06 -14.71
C PHE A 282 -4.49 -33.77 -13.90
N LEU A 283 -4.35 -33.05 -12.78
CA LEU A 283 -5.49 -32.72 -11.91
C LEU A 283 -6.56 -31.92 -12.67
N LYS A 284 -6.15 -31.03 -13.56
CA LYS A 284 -7.06 -30.26 -14.44
C LYS A 284 -7.66 -31.10 -15.56
N GLY A 285 -6.85 -31.88 -16.26
CA GLY A 285 -7.27 -32.73 -17.40
C GLY A 285 -8.22 -33.86 -17.00
N VAL A 286 -8.10 -34.34 -15.75
CA VAL A 286 -8.99 -35.37 -15.17
C VAL A 286 -10.23 -34.75 -14.50
N GLY A 287 -10.23 -33.43 -14.27
CA GLY A 287 -11.34 -32.71 -13.65
C GLY A 287 -11.40 -32.84 -12.12
N LEU A 288 -10.34 -33.34 -11.48
CA LEU A 288 -10.20 -33.40 -10.02
C LEU A 288 -10.01 -32.01 -9.41
N TRP A 289 -9.45 -31.06 -10.17
CA TRP A 289 -9.24 -29.67 -9.74
C TRP A 289 -10.52 -28.99 -9.23
N LYS A 290 -11.68 -29.33 -9.80
CA LYS A 290 -12.99 -28.76 -9.41
C LYS A 290 -13.54 -29.33 -8.09
N LYS A 291 -12.99 -30.46 -7.63
CA LYS A 291 -13.42 -31.18 -6.43
C LYS A 291 -12.52 -30.89 -5.22
N LEU A 292 -11.41 -30.19 -5.41
CA LEU A 292 -10.49 -29.83 -4.33
C LEU A 292 -11.16 -28.87 -3.35
N GLY A 293 -11.00 -29.16 -2.07
CA GLY A 293 -11.62 -28.45 -0.97
C GLY A 293 -10.59 -27.80 -0.06
N VAL A 294 -10.75 -28.04 1.24
CA VAL A 294 -9.94 -27.48 2.32
C VAL A 294 -9.15 -28.61 2.97
N PHE A 295 -7.83 -28.43 3.06
CA PHE A 295 -6.93 -29.32 3.75
C PHE A 295 -6.64 -28.78 5.16
N GLU A 296 -6.83 -29.61 6.19
CA GLU A 296 -6.47 -29.27 7.56
C GLU A 296 -5.00 -29.64 7.83
N SER A 297 -4.12 -28.64 7.87
CA SER A 297 -2.74 -28.80 8.33
C SER A 297 -2.63 -28.58 9.85
N LYS A 298 -1.51 -29.01 10.44
CA LYS A 298 -1.16 -28.71 11.85
C LYS A 298 -1.09 -27.21 12.16
N GLU A 299 -0.93 -26.38 11.14
CA GLU A 299 -0.82 -24.91 11.24
C GLU A 299 -2.11 -24.16 10.87
N GLY A 300 -3.17 -24.86 10.46
CA GLY A 300 -4.47 -24.28 10.12
C GLY A 300 -5.16 -24.93 8.92
N GLN A 301 -6.37 -24.45 8.60
CA GLN A 301 -7.11 -24.85 7.40
C GLN A 301 -6.60 -24.06 6.19
N LEU A 302 -6.11 -24.77 5.17
CA LEU A 302 -5.57 -24.20 3.93
C LEU A 302 -6.30 -24.79 2.73
N LEU A 303 -6.48 -24.00 1.67
CA LEU A 303 -7.00 -24.55 0.41
C LEU A 303 -5.94 -25.41 -0.26
N THR A 304 -6.34 -26.61 -0.71
CA THR A 304 -5.43 -27.57 -1.35
C THR A 304 -4.74 -26.98 -2.58
N CYS A 305 -5.43 -26.14 -3.36
CA CYS A 305 -4.87 -25.44 -4.52
C CYS A 305 -3.76 -24.44 -4.16
N HIS A 306 -3.88 -23.76 -3.02
CA HIS A 306 -2.86 -22.82 -2.54
C HIS A 306 -1.62 -23.54 -2.01
N LEU A 307 -1.80 -24.69 -1.35
CA LEU A 307 -0.68 -25.51 -0.90
C LEU A 307 0.13 -26.09 -2.07
N ILE A 308 -0.55 -26.54 -3.14
CA ILE A 308 0.11 -26.98 -4.38
C ILE A 308 0.85 -25.81 -5.06
N CYS A 309 0.32 -24.59 -4.99
CA CYS A 309 1.03 -23.41 -5.48
C CYS A 309 2.30 -23.13 -4.65
N GLU A 310 2.20 -23.15 -3.32
CA GLU A 310 3.33 -22.98 -2.40
C GLU A 310 4.45 -24.00 -2.68
N HIS A 311 4.08 -25.23 -2.98
CA HIS A 311 4.98 -26.28 -3.38
C HIS A 311 5.78 -25.97 -4.66
N GLY A 312 5.13 -25.41 -5.68
CA GLY A 312 5.79 -24.88 -6.88
C GLY A 312 6.71 -23.69 -6.58
N GLU A 313 6.28 -22.78 -5.69
CA GLU A 313 7.09 -21.64 -5.24
C GLU A 313 8.35 -22.08 -4.50
N LYS A 314 8.25 -23.08 -3.61
CA LYS A 314 9.39 -23.66 -2.89
C LYS A 314 10.41 -24.30 -3.84
N LEU A 315 9.95 -25.00 -4.87
CA LEU A 315 10.82 -25.54 -5.92
C LEU A 315 11.55 -24.43 -6.69
N LYS A 316 10.85 -23.33 -7.03
CA LYS A 316 11.51 -22.17 -7.67
C LYS A 316 12.51 -21.48 -6.75
N ALA A 317 12.18 -21.29 -5.47
CA ALA A 317 13.12 -20.77 -4.48
C ALA A 317 14.36 -21.68 -4.32
N ALA A 318 14.18 -23.01 -4.36
CA ALA A 318 15.28 -23.96 -4.32
C ALA A 318 16.21 -23.85 -5.54
N ILE A 319 15.62 -23.73 -6.74
CA ILE A 319 16.39 -23.52 -7.98
C ILE A 319 17.16 -22.20 -7.91
N ALA A 320 16.54 -21.14 -7.40
CA ALA A 320 17.18 -19.83 -7.20
C ALA A 320 18.39 -19.95 -6.25
N LEU A 321 18.23 -20.65 -5.12
CA LEU A 321 19.31 -20.89 -4.17
C LEU A 321 20.49 -21.65 -4.80
N CYS A 322 20.24 -22.63 -5.68
CA CYS A 322 21.29 -23.32 -6.43
C CYS A 322 21.98 -22.44 -7.47
N LYS A 323 21.29 -21.43 -8.01
CA LYS A 323 21.80 -20.50 -9.04
C LYS A 323 22.57 -19.31 -8.44
N VAL A 324 22.56 -19.14 -7.11
CA VAL A 324 23.31 -18.08 -6.43
C VAL A 324 24.77 -18.10 -6.84
N ASP A 325 25.32 -16.91 -7.05
CA ASP A 325 26.71 -16.68 -7.44
C ASP A 325 27.71 -17.42 -6.53
N LYS A 326 28.75 -18.00 -7.13
CA LYS A 326 29.84 -18.72 -6.42
C LYS A 326 30.52 -17.90 -5.32
N LYS A 327 30.39 -16.56 -5.38
CA LYS A 327 30.90 -15.62 -4.39
C LYS A 327 30.19 -15.75 -3.04
N TYR A 328 28.94 -16.18 -3.03
CA TYR A 328 28.10 -16.28 -1.83
C TYR A 328 27.88 -17.73 -1.37
N GLN A 329 28.41 -18.71 -2.12
CA GLN A 329 28.30 -20.14 -1.81
C GLN A 329 28.77 -20.48 -0.40
N GLY A 330 29.83 -19.82 0.10
CA GLY A 330 30.32 -20.06 1.47
C GLY A 330 29.30 -19.70 2.57
N VAL A 331 28.45 -18.70 2.34
CA VAL A 331 27.36 -18.34 3.25
C VAL A 331 26.22 -19.36 3.16
N VAL A 332 25.89 -19.79 1.94
CA VAL A 332 24.86 -20.81 1.68
C VAL A 332 25.24 -22.13 2.34
N ASP A 333 26.47 -22.60 2.13
CA ASP A 333 26.96 -23.89 2.67
C ASP A 333 27.02 -23.87 4.20
N GLY A 334 27.50 -22.76 4.77
CA GLY A 334 27.52 -22.56 6.22
C GLY A 334 26.13 -22.56 6.84
N THR A 335 25.14 -22.00 6.13
CA THR A 335 23.74 -21.97 6.54
C THR A 335 23.09 -23.36 6.43
N ILE A 336 23.29 -24.06 5.32
CA ILE A 336 22.78 -25.42 5.10
C ILE A 336 23.30 -26.38 6.20
N GLY A 337 24.58 -26.28 6.56
CA GLY A 337 25.13 -27.07 7.66
C GLY A 337 24.52 -26.74 9.03
N LEU A 338 24.06 -25.50 9.24
CA LEU A 338 23.35 -25.12 10.47
C LEU A 338 21.90 -25.67 10.48
N VAL A 339 21.22 -25.65 9.34
CA VAL A 339 19.90 -26.28 9.16
C VAL A 339 19.99 -27.78 9.46
N MET A 340 20.98 -28.48 8.90
CA MET A 340 21.16 -29.92 9.11
C MET A 340 21.42 -30.27 10.58
N LYS A 341 22.18 -29.45 11.29
CA LYS A 341 22.39 -29.60 12.73
C LYS A 341 21.09 -29.45 13.53
N LYS A 342 20.23 -28.49 13.18
CA LYS A 342 18.92 -28.30 13.82
C LYS A 342 17.96 -29.44 13.53
N ARG A 343 17.95 -29.94 12.29
CA ARG A 343 17.13 -31.10 11.88
C ARG A 343 17.57 -32.42 12.51
N ARG A 344 18.72 -32.47 13.21
CA ARG A 344 19.33 -33.67 13.83
C ARG A 344 19.56 -34.81 12.84
N LEU A 345 19.53 -34.54 11.54
CA LEU A 345 19.88 -35.47 10.47
C LEU A 345 21.39 -35.34 10.23
N ARG A 346 22.17 -36.24 10.81
CA ARG A 346 23.54 -36.46 10.31
C ARG A 346 23.40 -37.22 9.00
N SER A 347 24.23 -36.90 8.00
CA SER A 347 24.45 -37.73 6.84
C SER A 347 24.93 -39.12 7.30
N GLN A 348 23.97 -40.02 7.55
CA GLN A 348 24.25 -41.40 7.96
C GLN A 348 24.70 -42.27 6.78
N ILE A 349 24.74 -41.70 5.57
CA ILE A 349 25.14 -42.37 4.33
C ILE A 349 26.50 -41.81 3.89
N GLU A 350 27.49 -42.71 3.75
CA GLU A 350 28.85 -42.33 3.31
C GLU A 350 28.82 -41.76 1.87
N GLY A 351 29.37 -40.56 1.68
CA GLY A 351 29.55 -39.94 0.36
C GLY A 351 28.47 -38.94 -0.09
N LEU A 352 27.45 -38.65 0.74
CA LEU A 352 26.46 -37.59 0.49
C LEU A 352 26.84 -36.27 1.18
N THR A 353 26.70 -35.15 0.47
CA THR A 353 26.94 -33.82 1.03
C THR A 353 25.71 -33.32 1.81
N GLU A 354 25.92 -32.38 2.73
CA GLU A 354 24.81 -31.74 3.46
C GLU A 354 23.84 -31.01 2.52
N GLN A 355 24.32 -30.56 1.35
CA GLN A 355 23.50 -29.98 0.27
C GLN A 355 22.60 -31.03 -0.38
N ASP A 356 23.10 -32.23 -0.67
CA ASP A 356 22.32 -33.31 -1.30
C ASP A 356 21.11 -33.70 -0.45
N VAL A 357 21.26 -33.72 0.88
CA VAL A 357 20.17 -34.01 1.82
C VAL A 357 19.21 -32.82 1.96
N PHE A 358 19.71 -31.59 1.83
CA PHE A 358 18.90 -30.37 1.92
C PHE A 358 17.95 -30.22 0.74
N PHE A 359 18.48 -30.32 -0.48
CA PHE A 359 17.69 -30.21 -1.72
C PHE A 359 16.82 -31.44 -2.00
N ARG A 360 16.94 -32.49 -1.19
CA ARG A 360 15.96 -33.57 -1.16
C ARG A 360 14.64 -33.07 -0.56
N GLU A 361 14.65 -32.51 0.65
CA GLU A 361 13.44 -32.06 1.38
C GLU A 361 13.10 -30.60 1.04
N VAL A 362 12.63 -30.37 -0.19
CA VAL A 362 12.25 -29.03 -0.67
C VAL A 362 11.00 -28.51 0.03
N SER A 363 10.12 -29.40 0.52
CA SER A 363 8.94 -29.03 1.33
C SER A 363 9.30 -28.17 2.56
N ARG A 364 10.50 -28.39 3.14
CA ARG A 364 11.02 -27.71 4.33
C ARG A 364 12.03 -26.62 4.03
N ILE A 365 12.12 -26.13 2.80
CA ILE A 365 13.12 -25.12 2.43
C ILE A 365 13.01 -23.82 3.26
N SER A 366 11.84 -23.55 3.85
CA SER A 366 11.59 -22.40 4.73
C SER A 366 12.52 -22.32 5.96
N ASP A 367 13.06 -23.45 6.44
CA ASP A 367 13.94 -23.46 7.62
C ASP A 367 15.26 -22.70 7.38
N ILE A 368 15.66 -22.53 6.11
CA ILE A 368 16.91 -21.85 5.78
C ILE A 368 16.87 -20.38 6.19
N PHE A 369 15.71 -19.73 6.15
CA PHE A 369 15.56 -18.30 6.40
C PHE A 369 15.93 -17.92 7.84
N THR A 370 15.47 -18.68 8.83
CA THR A 370 15.83 -18.44 10.25
C THR A 370 17.30 -18.76 10.51
N CYS A 371 17.80 -19.83 9.90
CA CYS A 371 19.19 -20.25 10.05
C CYS A 371 20.17 -19.28 9.37
N LEU A 372 19.76 -18.62 8.30
CA LEU A 372 20.56 -17.64 7.58
C LEU A 372 20.85 -16.41 8.44
N LEU A 373 19.83 -15.91 9.17
CA LEU A 373 20.01 -14.81 10.14
C LEU A 373 20.91 -15.21 11.30
N GLU A 374 20.70 -16.39 11.90
CA GLU A 374 21.55 -16.87 12.98
C GLU A 374 23.00 -17.04 12.54
N TYR A 375 23.21 -17.51 11.31
CA TYR A 375 24.54 -17.65 10.72
C TYR A 375 25.17 -16.29 10.46
N GLU A 376 24.41 -15.31 9.96
CA GLU A 376 24.84 -13.93 9.79
C GLU A 376 25.27 -13.31 11.14
N GLU A 377 24.44 -13.42 12.18
CA GLU A 377 24.78 -12.94 13.52
C GLU A 377 26.07 -13.58 14.05
N GLN A 378 26.24 -14.89 13.86
CA GLN A 378 27.48 -15.59 14.22
C GLN A 378 28.70 -15.12 13.42
N LEU A 379 28.54 -14.79 12.14
CA LEU A 379 29.62 -14.25 11.32
C LEU A 379 29.98 -12.83 11.74
N ILE A 380 28.99 -11.98 12.03
CA ILE A 380 29.19 -10.62 12.52
C ILE A 380 29.93 -10.62 13.87
N LEU A 381 29.58 -11.54 14.78
CA LEU A 381 30.26 -11.70 16.07
C LEU A 381 31.70 -12.24 15.93
N LYS A 382 31.97 -13.10 14.95
CA LYS A 382 33.31 -13.67 14.70
C LYS A 382 34.24 -12.72 13.95
N GLN A 383 33.70 -11.88 13.07
CA GLN A 383 34.47 -10.91 12.30
C GLN A 383 34.79 -9.67 13.16
N LYS A 384 36.03 -9.61 13.68
CA LYS A 384 36.54 -8.47 14.46
C LYS A 384 36.80 -7.20 13.62
N SER A 385 36.75 -7.29 12.29
CA SER A 385 36.98 -6.18 11.36
C SER A 385 35.65 -5.65 10.78
N SER A 386 35.34 -4.38 11.03
CA SER A 386 34.09 -3.71 10.60
C SER A 386 33.93 -3.57 9.07
N SER A 387 34.96 -3.85 8.27
CA SER A 387 34.92 -3.71 6.81
C SER A 387 34.27 -4.89 6.06
N SER A 388 34.29 -6.10 6.62
CA SER A 388 33.71 -7.32 6.00
C SER A 388 32.24 -7.56 6.39
N GLN A 389 31.77 -6.87 7.44
CA GLN A 389 30.38 -6.92 7.91
C GLN A 389 29.36 -6.51 6.83
N PRO A 390 29.49 -5.35 6.13
CA PRO A 390 28.52 -4.94 5.11
C PRO A 390 28.52 -5.88 3.89
N GLN A 391 29.63 -6.53 3.56
CA GLN A 391 29.70 -7.52 2.48
C GLN A 391 29.00 -8.83 2.84
N THR A 392 29.11 -9.25 4.11
CA THR A 392 28.39 -10.42 4.63
C THR A 392 26.88 -10.15 4.65
N ILE A 393 26.45 -8.97 5.12
CA ILE A 393 25.04 -8.56 5.10
C ILE A 393 24.51 -8.47 3.66
N ALA A 394 25.31 -7.92 2.73
CA ALA A 394 24.93 -7.87 1.32
C ALA A 394 24.73 -9.27 0.73
N ALA A 395 25.61 -10.22 1.05
CA ALA A 395 25.49 -11.61 0.59
C ALA A 395 24.20 -12.27 1.09
N VAL A 396 23.91 -12.13 2.39
CA VAL A 396 22.70 -12.67 3.03
C VAL A 396 21.44 -12.04 2.40
N ASN A 397 21.44 -10.73 2.21
CA ASN A 397 20.36 -10.01 1.54
C ASN A 397 20.14 -10.47 0.10
N THR A 398 21.20 -10.70 -0.67
CA THR A 398 21.09 -11.22 -2.04
C THR A 398 20.45 -12.60 -2.04
N VAL A 399 20.89 -13.52 -1.18
CA VAL A 399 20.32 -14.88 -1.11
C VAL A 399 18.84 -14.85 -0.72
N LEU A 400 18.48 -14.06 0.29
CA LEU A 400 17.09 -13.86 0.71
C LEU A 400 16.24 -13.31 -0.43
N LYS A 401 16.71 -12.24 -1.08
CA LYS A 401 16.02 -11.57 -2.17
C LYS A 401 15.79 -12.54 -3.34
N GLU A 402 16.82 -13.20 -3.85
CA GLU A 402 16.72 -14.08 -5.02
C GLU A 402 15.73 -15.23 -4.78
N MET A 403 15.80 -15.87 -3.60
CA MET A 403 14.87 -16.95 -3.26
C MET A 403 13.41 -16.47 -3.16
N LEU A 404 13.17 -15.36 -2.47
CA LEU A 404 11.82 -14.85 -2.26
C LEU A 404 11.24 -14.19 -3.51
N PHE A 405 12.07 -13.55 -4.33
CA PHE A 405 11.65 -12.92 -5.58
C PHE A 405 11.21 -13.96 -6.62
N GLU A 406 11.97 -15.05 -6.79
CA GLU A 406 11.59 -16.14 -7.71
C GLU A 406 10.31 -16.85 -7.26
N ALA A 407 10.13 -17.06 -5.95
CA ALA A 407 8.86 -17.55 -5.40
C ALA A 407 7.70 -16.59 -5.65
N TRP A 408 7.93 -15.29 -5.44
CA TRP A 408 6.93 -14.25 -5.66
C TRP A 408 6.55 -14.14 -7.15
N GLN A 409 7.52 -14.15 -8.05
CA GLN A 409 7.30 -14.08 -9.49
C GLN A 409 6.51 -15.29 -9.99
N TYR A 410 6.85 -16.50 -9.52
CA TYR A 410 6.11 -17.70 -9.88
C TYR A 410 4.62 -17.61 -9.50
N ARG A 411 4.32 -17.05 -8.32
CA ARG A 411 2.94 -16.81 -7.89
C ARG A 411 2.19 -15.87 -8.83
N GLN A 412 2.85 -14.80 -9.29
CA GLN A 412 2.24 -13.83 -10.21
C GLN A 412 1.98 -14.47 -11.58
N ASP A 413 2.99 -15.16 -12.13
CA ASP A 413 2.92 -15.79 -13.45
C ASP A 413 1.89 -16.93 -13.52
N GLN A 414 1.66 -17.62 -12.40
CA GLN A 414 0.77 -18.78 -12.33
C GLN A 414 -0.54 -18.52 -11.57
N PHE A 415 -0.85 -17.25 -11.26
CA PHE A 415 -2.06 -16.92 -10.51
C PHE A 415 -3.33 -17.50 -11.14
N GLU A 416 -3.51 -17.34 -12.46
CA GLU A 416 -4.66 -17.90 -13.19
C GLU A 416 -4.67 -19.43 -13.21
N THR A 417 -3.50 -20.05 -13.18
CA THR A 417 -3.34 -21.51 -13.20
C THR A 417 -3.82 -22.12 -11.88
N TYR A 418 -3.58 -21.47 -10.74
CA TYR A 418 -3.83 -22.03 -9.41
C TYR A 418 -5.14 -21.55 -8.75
N GLN A 419 -5.98 -20.77 -9.45
CA GLN A 419 -7.26 -20.32 -8.91
C GLN A 419 -8.21 -21.48 -8.56
N PRO A 420 -8.91 -21.41 -7.41
CA PRO A 420 -9.94 -22.36 -7.07
C PRO A 420 -11.12 -22.24 -8.05
N SER A 421 -11.67 -23.38 -8.47
CA SER A 421 -12.80 -23.39 -9.42
C SER A 421 -14.11 -22.87 -8.82
N ASN A 422 -14.19 -22.72 -7.50
CA ASN A 422 -15.39 -22.28 -6.79
C ASN A 422 -15.05 -21.05 -5.92
N PRO A 423 -15.45 -19.83 -6.33
CA PRO A 423 -15.10 -18.60 -5.61
C PRO A 423 -15.75 -18.54 -4.22
N LEU A 424 -16.78 -19.33 -3.94
CA LEU A 424 -17.44 -19.38 -2.63
C LEU A 424 -16.58 -20.05 -1.54
N THR A 425 -15.69 -20.96 -1.90
CA THR A 425 -14.76 -21.61 -0.94
C THR A 425 -13.60 -20.67 -0.60
N ASP A 426 -13.21 -19.79 -1.53
CA ASP A 426 -12.17 -18.77 -1.37
C ASP A 426 -12.59 -17.64 -0.40
N MET A 427 -13.89 -17.40 -0.27
CA MET A 427 -14.47 -16.31 0.53
C MET A 427 -14.55 -16.61 2.04
N ASN A 428 -14.12 -17.78 2.49
CA ASN A 428 -14.26 -18.21 3.89
C ASN A 428 -12.92 -18.40 4.61
N PHE A 429 -11.76 -18.30 3.93
CA PHE A 429 -10.46 -18.63 4.51
C PHE A 429 -9.42 -17.54 4.35
N GLU A 430 -8.62 -17.35 5.40
CA GLU A 430 -7.45 -16.46 5.39
C GLU A 430 -6.31 -17.16 4.63
N HIS A 431 -6.09 -16.79 3.37
CA HIS A 431 -4.89 -17.25 2.65
C HIS A 431 -3.68 -16.37 3.00
N VAL A 432 -2.78 -16.92 3.81
CA VAL A 432 -1.46 -16.33 4.08
C VAL A 432 -0.43 -17.11 3.27
N PRO A 433 0.23 -16.50 2.26
CA PRO A 433 1.29 -17.18 1.55
C PRO A 433 2.45 -17.48 2.49
N TRP A 434 3.19 -18.57 2.26
CA TRP A 434 4.32 -18.95 3.10
C TRP A 434 5.39 -17.83 3.20
N THR A 435 5.58 -17.07 2.11
CA THR A 435 6.45 -15.87 2.04
C THR A 435 6.03 -14.74 2.99
N ALA A 436 4.83 -14.79 3.56
CA ALA A 436 4.26 -13.80 4.48
C ALA A 436 3.76 -14.44 5.79
N THR A 437 4.29 -15.60 6.16
CA THR A 437 3.97 -16.27 7.43
C THR A 437 4.26 -15.36 8.64
N ALA A 438 3.27 -15.28 9.53
CA ALA A 438 3.35 -14.55 10.80
C ALA A 438 3.92 -15.43 11.92
N GLY A 439 4.53 -14.81 12.94
CA GLY A 439 5.12 -15.51 14.10
C GLY A 439 6.62 -15.28 14.26
N PRO A 440 7.22 -15.72 15.38
CA PRO A 440 8.62 -15.44 15.73
C PRO A 440 9.64 -16.10 14.77
N ASP A 441 9.28 -17.24 14.20
CA ASP A 441 10.04 -17.97 13.17
C ASP A 441 9.47 -17.76 11.75
N GLY A 442 8.44 -16.91 11.62
CA GLY A 442 7.82 -16.60 10.34
C GLY A 442 8.68 -15.68 9.47
N ILE A 443 8.46 -15.72 8.15
CA ILE A 443 9.27 -14.98 7.18
C ILE A 443 9.14 -13.46 7.37
N ARG A 444 8.01 -12.97 7.88
CA ARG A 444 7.84 -11.54 8.24
C ARG A 444 8.83 -11.08 9.30
N ALA A 445 8.97 -11.86 10.38
CA ALA A 445 9.90 -11.54 11.46
C ALA A 445 11.36 -11.59 10.98
N VAL A 446 11.69 -12.55 10.10
CA VAL A 446 13.01 -12.66 9.46
C VAL A 446 13.31 -11.39 8.64
N LEU A 447 12.40 -11.00 7.74
CA LEU A 447 12.57 -9.82 6.88
C LEU A 447 12.67 -8.52 7.68
N LEU A 448 11.83 -8.32 8.70
CA LEU A 448 11.88 -7.15 9.58
C LEU A 448 13.20 -7.07 10.35
N LYS A 449 13.70 -8.19 10.88
CA LYS A 449 15.01 -8.26 11.53
C LYS A 449 16.11 -7.90 10.53
N GLN A 450 16.05 -8.43 9.30
CA GLN A 450 17.08 -8.18 8.30
C GLN A 450 17.14 -6.75 7.81
N ILE A 451 15.98 -6.12 7.58
CA ILE A 451 15.89 -4.71 7.19
C ILE A 451 16.46 -3.83 8.32
N LYS A 452 16.14 -4.12 9.59
CA LYS A 452 16.69 -3.41 10.75
C LYS A 452 18.21 -3.60 10.90
N LEU A 453 18.71 -4.81 10.71
CA LEU A 453 20.14 -5.12 10.75
C LEU A 453 20.89 -4.41 9.61
N THR A 454 20.36 -4.46 8.40
CA THR A 454 20.92 -3.78 7.23
C THR A 454 21.00 -2.26 7.45
N ALA A 455 19.92 -1.67 7.99
CA ALA A 455 19.88 -0.24 8.28
C ALA A 455 20.86 0.21 9.36
N LYS A 456 21.06 -0.59 10.42
CA LYS A 456 21.92 -0.23 11.56
C LYS A 456 23.39 -0.54 11.33
N GLN A 457 23.70 -1.69 10.73
CA GLN A 457 25.06 -2.23 10.64
C GLN A 457 25.61 -2.20 9.20
N GLY A 458 24.76 -2.40 8.19
CA GLY A 458 25.18 -2.38 6.79
C GLY A 458 25.52 -0.98 6.27
N MET A 459 24.94 0.07 6.85
CA MET A 459 25.04 1.46 6.38
C MET A 459 26.01 2.34 7.17
N GLY A 460 26.90 1.75 7.97
CA GLY A 460 27.94 2.47 8.74
C GLY A 460 28.99 3.19 7.88
N GLU A 461 29.89 3.94 8.53
CA GLU A 461 30.96 4.73 7.87
C GLU A 461 31.91 3.89 6.99
N PHE A 462 32.00 2.57 7.24
CA PHE A 462 32.96 1.66 6.63
C PHE A 462 32.50 0.96 5.34
N ALA A 463 31.26 1.18 4.88
CA ALA A 463 30.76 0.55 3.66
C ALA A 463 31.03 1.40 2.40
N ASP A 464 31.57 0.76 1.36
CA ASP A 464 31.79 1.36 0.04
C ASP A 464 30.48 1.88 -0.56
N GLN A 465 30.54 2.95 -1.35
CA GLN A 465 29.35 3.57 -1.95
C GLN A 465 28.57 2.62 -2.86
N GLN A 466 29.26 1.69 -3.53
CA GLN A 466 28.63 0.63 -4.32
C GLN A 466 27.86 -0.36 -3.45
N THR A 467 28.47 -0.84 -2.36
CA THR A 467 27.82 -1.73 -1.39
C THR A 467 26.62 -1.05 -0.72
N LYS A 468 26.74 0.24 -0.38
CA LYS A 468 25.62 1.04 0.14
C LYS A 468 24.47 1.13 -0.85
N SER A 469 24.74 1.40 -2.14
CA SER A 469 23.69 1.44 -3.16
C SER A 469 23.00 0.08 -3.34
N LEU A 470 23.78 -1.02 -3.30
CA LEU A 470 23.26 -2.38 -3.38
C LEU A 470 22.40 -2.74 -2.16
N LEU A 471 22.84 -2.38 -0.95
CA LEU A 471 22.10 -2.62 0.29
C LEU A 471 20.79 -1.83 0.33
N VAL A 472 20.77 -0.59 -0.16
CA VAL A 472 19.53 0.21 -0.29
C VAL A 472 18.57 -0.47 -1.26
N GLN A 473 19.05 -0.94 -2.40
CA GLN A 473 18.22 -1.67 -3.36
C GLN A 473 17.66 -2.96 -2.74
N HIS A 474 18.48 -3.72 -2.03
CA HIS A 474 18.02 -4.92 -1.32
C HIS A 474 16.97 -4.60 -0.25
N MET A 475 17.14 -3.51 0.51
CA MET A 475 16.14 -3.08 1.48
C MET A 475 14.79 -2.77 0.82
N VAL A 476 14.82 -2.08 -0.33
CA VAL A 476 13.62 -1.78 -1.13
C VAL A 476 12.94 -3.07 -1.62
N ASP A 477 13.71 -3.99 -2.19
CA ASP A 477 13.17 -5.24 -2.74
C ASP A 477 12.58 -6.13 -1.64
N LEU A 478 13.27 -6.27 -0.50
CA LEU A 478 12.78 -7.05 0.65
C LEU A 478 11.54 -6.39 1.30
N ALA A 479 11.51 -5.05 1.35
CA ALA A 479 10.35 -4.29 1.81
C ALA A 479 9.14 -4.51 0.89
N ASP A 480 9.37 -4.55 -0.42
CA ASP A 480 8.33 -4.76 -1.41
C ASP A 480 7.68 -6.14 -1.25
N ILE A 481 8.49 -7.19 -1.09
CA ILE A 481 7.99 -8.55 -0.88
C ILE A 481 7.20 -8.66 0.44
N LEU A 482 7.67 -8.02 1.52
CA LEU A 482 7.00 -8.03 2.81
C LEU A 482 5.64 -7.33 2.75
N LEU A 483 5.60 -6.11 2.20
CA LEU A 483 4.39 -5.30 2.17
C LEU A 483 3.36 -5.83 1.15
N ASP A 484 3.78 -6.37 0.01
CA ASP A 484 2.88 -7.07 -0.92
C ASP A 484 2.22 -8.29 -0.26
N GLY A 485 2.96 -8.99 0.61
CA GLY A 485 2.43 -10.08 1.43
C GLY A 485 1.30 -9.64 2.37
N TYR A 486 1.41 -8.46 2.98
CA TYR A 486 0.33 -7.88 3.79
C TYR A 486 -0.85 -7.42 2.95
N VAL A 487 -0.62 -6.78 1.80
CA VAL A 487 -1.68 -6.33 0.90
C VAL A 487 -2.54 -7.51 0.43
N LYS A 488 -1.90 -8.62 0.03
CA LYS A 488 -2.61 -9.84 -0.35
C LYS A 488 -3.43 -10.41 0.80
N GLN A 489 -2.86 -10.52 2.01
CA GLN A 489 -3.60 -10.99 3.19
C GLN A 489 -4.82 -10.09 3.49
N LEU A 490 -4.67 -8.77 3.42
CA LEU A 490 -5.77 -7.82 3.64
C LEU A 490 -6.85 -7.92 2.54
N GLN A 491 -6.47 -8.18 1.28
CA GLN A 491 -7.42 -8.42 0.19
C GLN A 491 -8.26 -9.68 0.44
N TYR A 492 -7.65 -10.78 0.87
CA TYR A 492 -8.38 -12.01 1.24
C TYR A 492 -9.30 -11.76 2.44
N LEU A 493 -8.79 -11.12 3.50
CA LEU A 493 -9.57 -10.81 4.70
C LEU A 493 -10.73 -9.85 4.43
N ARG A 494 -10.60 -8.92 3.49
CA ARG A 494 -11.68 -8.00 3.07
C ARG A 494 -12.84 -8.73 2.41
N ASN A 495 -12.54 -9.83 1.71
CA ASN A 495 -13.52 -10.64 1.01
C ASN A 495 -14.23 -11.65 1.94
N CYS A 496 -13.71 -11.88 3.16
CA CYS A 496 -14.27 -12.78 4.16
C CYS A 496 -15.27 -12.08 5.11
N PRO A 497 -16.58 -12.37 5.03
CA PRO A 497 -17.57 -11.79 5.93
C PRO A 497 -17.48 -12.42 7.33
N GLY A 498 -17.16 -11.61 8.35
CA GLY A 498 -17.19 -12.02 9.77
C GLY A 498 -15.86 -11.88 10.53
N VAL A 499 -14.77 -11.52 9.85
CA VAL A 499 -13.40 -11.52 10.39
C VAL A 499 -12.86 -10.08 10.56
N LYS A 500 -13.73 -9.12 10.91
CA LYS A 500 -13.37 -7.69 11.04
C LYS A 500 -12.29 -7.43 12.09
N SER A 501 -12.35 -8.09 13.25
CA SER A 501 -11.33 -7.94 14.32
C SER A 501 -9.92 -8.30 13.84
N ARG A 502 -9.79 -9.42 13.12
CA ARG A 502 -8.51 -9.89 12.58
C ARG A 502 -8.03 -8.97 11.46
N PHE A 503 -8.93 -8.48 10.62
CA PHE A 503 -8.59 -7.47 9.60
C PHE A 503 -8.04 -6.20 10.25
N ASP A 504 -8.68 -5.72 11.31
CA ASP A 504 -8.23 -4.52 12.04
C ASP A 504 -6.88 -4.75 12.72
N GLU A 505 -6.66 -5.92 13.35
CA GLU A 505 -5.36 -6.32 13.93
C GLU A 505 -4.25 -6.36 12.88
N VAL A 506 -4.45 -7.06 11.76
CA VAL A 506 -3.46 -7.17 10.67
C VAL A 506 -3.23 -5.82 10.00
N ASN A 507 -4.25 -4.98 9.87
CA ASN A 507 -4.09 -3.63 9.31
C ASN A 507 -3.27 -2.73 10.25
N GLN A 508 -3.45 -2.84 11.57
CA GLN A 508 -2.59 -2.14 12.54
C GLN A 508 -1.15 -2.63 12.49
N GLU A 509 -0.92 -3.95 12.41
CA GLU A 509 0.42 -4.51 12.23
C GLU A 509 1.06 -4.01 10.93
N PHE A 510 0.30 -4.01 9.83
CA PHE A 510 0.75 -3.49 8.54
C PHE A 510 1.15 -2.01 8.64
N GLU A 511 0.34 -1.16 9.27
CA GLU A 511 0.67 0.26 9.44
C GLU A 511 1.94 0.49 10.28
N GLN A 512 2.14 -0.32 11.33
CA GLN A 512 3.33 -0.23 12.17
C GLN A 512 4.58 -0.71 11.43
N ASP A 513 4.51 -1.89 10.80
CA ASP A 513 5.63 -2.49 10.08
C ASP A 513 6.01 -1.67 8.84
N ARG A 514 5.03 -1.13 8.11
CA ARG A 514 5.25 -0.23 6.98
C ARG A 514 6.10 0.98 7.37
N ARG A 515 5.76 1.64 8.49
CA ARG A 515 6.57 2.75 9.02
C ARG A 515 7.97 2.29 9.42
N ILE A 516 8.10 1.15 10.09
CA ILE A 516 9.38 0.59 10.53
C ILE A 516 10.33 0.29 9.36
N VAL A 517 9.78 -0.13 8.22
CA VAL A 517 10.55 -0.52 7.04
C VAL A 517 10.93 0.69 6.18
N ILE A 518 10.05 1.67 6.04
CA ILE A 518 10.29 2.84 5.19
C ILE A 518 11.11 3.92 5.91
N LEU A 519 10.91 4.15 7.21
CA LEU A 519 11.61 5.20 7.96
C LEU A 519 13.15 5.11 7.91
N PRO A 520 13.78 3.92 7.97
CA PRO A 520 15.23 3.80 7.77
C PRO A 520 15.74 4.35 6.43
N LEU A 521 14.97 4.23 5.34
CA LEU A 521 15.34 4.77 4.03
C LEU A 521 15.34 6.31 4.05
N VAL A 522 14.40 6.91 4.78
CA VAL A 522 14.31 8.36 4.99
C VAL A 522 15.52 8.87 5.77
N HIS A 523 15.87 8.21 6.88
CA HIS A 523 17.03 8.58 7.70
C HIS A 523 18.36 8.49 6.94
N GLN A 524 18.45 7.61 5.94
CA GLN A 524 19.64 7.47 5.08
C GLN A 524 19.67 8.47 3.92
N GLY A 525 18.65 9.32 3.76
CA GLY A 525 18.56 10.31 2.70
C GLY A 525 18.15 9.75 1.33
N GLN A 526 17.73 8.49 1.24
CA GLN A 526 17.30 7.84 -0.01
C GLN A 526 15.84 8.13 -0.32
N ARG A 527 15.55 9.42 -0.60
CA ARG A 527 14.18 9.95 -0.70
C ARG A 527 13.37 9.37 -1.86
N SER A 528 13.97 9.16 -3.02
CA SER A 528 13.27 8.63 -4.20
C SER A 528 12.71 7.22 -3.96
N HIS A 529 13.53 6.35 -3.35
CA HIS A 529 13.15 4.99 -3.02
C HIS A 529 12.12 4.94 -1.88
N ALA A 530 12.24 5.83 -0.88
CA ALA A 530 11.26 5.94 0.19
C ALA A 530 9.90 6.44 -0.33
N ALA A 531 9.91 7.42 -1.24
CA ALA A 531 8.69 7.94 -1.87
C ALA A 531 7.99 6.88 -2.72
N SER A 532 8.72 6.13 -3.56
CA SER A 532 8.10 5.08 -4.40
C SER A 532 7.47 3.96 -3.59
N LEU A 533 8.11 3.55 -2.47
CA LEU A 533 7.54 2.56 -1.55
C LEU A 533 6.31 3.12 -0.82
N ALA A 534 6.40 4.35 -0.34
CA ALA A 534 5.31 4.98 0.39
C ALA A 534 4.09 5.30 -0.50
N GLU A 535 4.30 5.61 -1.78
CA GLU A 535 3.24 5.72 -2.80
C GLU A 535 2.59 4.36 -3.06
N LYS A 536 3.39 3.31 -3.31
CA LYS A 536 2.88 1.97 -3.61
C LYS A 536 2.05 1.38 -2.47
N TYR A 537 2.48 1.58 -1.22
CA TYR A 537 1.85 1.02 -0.02
C TYR A 537 1.04 2.04 0.78
N HIS A 538 0.83 3.23 0.24
CA HIS A 538 0.00 4.28 0.83
C HIS A 538 0.43 4.67 2.26
N ASP A 539 1.74 4.80 2.52
CA ASP A 539 2.24 5.36 3.79
C ASP A 539 2.20 6.88 3.77
N PHE A 540 1.02 7.41 4.07
CA PHE A 540 0.77 8.84 4.04
C PHE A 540 1.60 9.61 5.07
N GLY A 541 1.96 9.00 6.21
CA GLY A 541 2.79 9.65 7.23
C GLY A 541 4.19 9.93 6.74
N VAL A 542 4.82 8.95 6.09
CA VAL A 542 6.17 9.11 5.55
C VAL A 542 6.19 10.04 4.33
N LEU A 543 5.16 9.98 3.47
CA LEU A 543 5.04 10.92 2.35
C LEU A 543 4.98 12.37 2.81
N ILE A 544 4.19 12.67 3.84
CA ILE A 544 4.08 14.02 4.40
C ILE A 544 5.42 14.46 5.00
N GLU A 545 6.08 13.60 5.77
CA GLU A 545 7.40 13.90 6.37
C GLU A 545 8.47 14.16 5.30
N LEU A 546 8.47 13.40 4.20
CA LEU A 546 9.35 13.61 3.05
C LEU A 546 9.08 14.93 2.31
N CYS A 547 7.80 15.28 2.13
CA CYS A 547 7.39 16.53 1.49
C CYS A 547 7.78 17.75 2.34
N GLU A 548 7.56 17.71 3.66
CA GLU A 548 7.93 18.79 4.58
C GLU A 548 9.45 18.97 4.69
N THR A 549 10.20 17.87 4.76
CA THR A 549 11.67 17.93 4.81
C THR A 549 12.29 18.48 3.52
N SER A 550 11.57 18.36 2.39
CA SER A 550 12.01 18.84 1.07
C SER A 550 11.47 20.24 0.74
N GLY A 551 10.45 20.72 1.45
CA GLY A 551 9.78 21.99 1.17
C GLY A 551 8.96 22.01 -0.13
N GLU A 552 8.71 20.85 -0.73
CA GLU A 552 8.00 20.74 -2.01
C GLU A 552 6.47 20.68 -1.80
N GLN A 553 5.85 21.85 -1.61
CA GLN A 553 4.40 21.95 -1.45
C GLN A 553 3.62 21.48 -2.70
N GLY A 554 4.24 21.55 -3.89
CA GLY A 554 3.64 21.12 -5.15
C GLY A 554 3.51 19.61 -5.32
N THR A 555 4.35 18.79 -4.68
CA THR A 555 4.22 17.31 -4.69
C THR A 555 3.17 16.86 -3.69
N LEU A 556 3.08 17.52 -2.53
CA LEU A 556 2.00 17.29 -1.57
C LEU A 556 0.61 17.54 -2.20
N GLN A 557 0.45 18.64 -2.96
CA GLN A 557 -0.80 18.91 -3.70
C GLN A 557 -1.11 17.84 -4.76
N LYS A 558 -0.10 17.28 -5.42
CA LYS A 558 -0.29 16.16 -6.35
C LYS A 558 -0.76 14.90 -5.63
N TYR A 559 -0.18 14.55 -4.50
CA TYR A 559 -0.64 13.40 -3.72
C TYR A 559 -2.03 13.62 -3.14
N MET A 560 -2.34 14.83 -2.71
CA MET A 560 -3.69 15.20 -2.28
C MET A 560 -4.72 15.01 -3.39
N THR A 561 -4.39 15.34 -4.64
CA THR A 561 -5.31 15.13 -5.78
C THR A 561 -5.35 13.68 -6.27
N GLN A 562 -4.26 12.93 -6.16
CA GLN A 562 -4.19 11.53 -6.60
C GLN A 562 -4.85 10.56 -5.61
N PHE A 563 -4.81 10.85 -4.31
CA PHE A 563 -5.30 9.96 -3.24
C PHE A 563 -6.54 10.50 -2.52
N THR A 564 -7.37 11.33 -3.18
CA THR A 564 -8.63 11.86 -2.62
C THR A 564 -9.56 10.76 -2.14
N ASP A 565 -9.73 9.71 -2.94
CA ASP A 565 -10.67 8.61 -2.66
C ASP A 565 -10.26 7.74 -1.47
N GLN A 566 -9.01 7.90 -1.00
CA GLN A 566 -8.43 7.14 0.11
C GLN A 566 -8.28 7.97 1.39
N GLY A 567 -8.76 9.21 1.41
CA GLY A 567 -8.73 10.07 2.61
C GLY A 567 -7.34 10.63 2.95
N PHE A 568 -6.48 10.82 1.94
CA PHE A 568 -5.15 11.44 2.16
C PHE A 568 -5.26 12.83 2.78
N SER A 569 -6.23 13.64 2.35
CA SER A 569 -6.52 14.98 2.89
C SER A 569 -6.77 14.94 4.40
N ASP A 570 -7.65 14.05 4.87
CA ASP A 570 -7.94 13.86 6.30
C ASP A 570 -6.68 13.47 7.10
N TYR A 571 -5.85 12.59 6.52
CA TYR A 571 -4.63 12.15 7.18
C TYR A 571 -3.60 13.29 7.28
N VAL A 572 -3.48 14.11 6.24
CA VAL A 572 -2.64 15.31 6.26
C VAL A 572 -3.11 16.30 7.32
N PHE A 573 -4.43 16.53 7.41
CA PHE A 573 -4.98 17.45 8.41
C PHE A 573 -4.71 16.97 9.84
N LYS A 574 -4.91 15.67 10.12
CA LYS A 574 -4.54 15.06 11.41
C LYS A 574 -3.06 15.24 11.72
N TRP A 575 -2.18 14.99 10.75
CA TRP A 575 -0.73 15.12 10.93
C TRP A 575 -0.30 16.55 11.30
N TYR A 576 -0.81 17.57 10.59
CA TYR A 576 -0.49 18.97 10.91
C TYR A 576 -1.09 19.41 12.25
N MET A 577 -2.24 18.88 12.65
CA MET A 577 -2.79 19.14 13.98
C MET A 577 -1.91 18.53 15.08
N ASP A 578 -1.49 17.27 14.93
CA ASP A 578 -0.66 16.56 15.90
C ASP A 578 0.73 17.20 16.06
N LYS A 579 1.30 17.74 14.98
CA LYS A 579 2.57 18.49 15.00
C LYS A 579 2.44 19.91 15.54
N GLY A 580 1.23 20.41 15.74
CA GLY A 580 0.97 21.78 16.21
C GLY A 580 1.22 22.86 15.15
N GLU A 581 1.49 22.51 13.90
CA GLU A 581 1.77 23.44 12.80
C GLU A 581 0.49 23.95 12.12
N ARG A 582 -0.42 24.50 12.94
CA ARG A 582 -1.74 25.00 12.51
C ARG A 582 -1.66 26.09 11.45
N GLN A 583 -0.59 26.89 11.47
CA GLN A 583 -0.36 27.95 10.49
C GLN A 583 -0.11 27.39 9.08
N LYS A 584 0.57 26.24 8.96
CA LYS A 584 0.82 25.61 7.65
C LYS A 584 -0.44 24.98 7.08
N LEU A 585 -1.29 24.38 7.92
CA LEU A 585 -2.61 23.88 7.51
C LEU A 585 -3.45 24.97 6.83
N MET A 586 -3.35 26.22 7.29
CA MET A 586 -4.01 27.39 6.71
C MET A 586 -3.30 28.00 5.49
N THR A 587 -2.00 27.72 5.30
CA THR A 587 -1.17 28.31 4.23
C THR A 587 -1.04 27.38 3.02
N ILE A 588 -1.31 26.08 3.20
CA ILE A 588 -1.43 25.15 2.08
C ILE A 588 -2.52 25.72 1.17
N HIS A 589 -2.14 26.07 -0.06
CA HIS A 589 -3.12 26.36 -1.11
C HIS A 589 -3.84 25.05 -1.41
N VAL A 590 -4.92 24.82 -0.69
CA VAL A 590 -5.83 23.72 -0.90
C VAL A 590 -6.60 24.05 -2.20
N PRO A 591 -6.54 23.20 -3.24
CA PRO A 591 -7.38 23.35 -4.42
C PRO A 591 -8.86 23.41 -4.02
N GLU A 592 -9.69 24.15 -4.77
CA GLU A 592 -11.10 24.43 -4.41
C GLU A 592 -11.92 23.19 -4.00
N GLN A 593 -11.60 22.00 -4.52
CA GLN A 593 -12.27 20.73 -4.19
C GLN A 593 -11.94 20.17 -2.79
N GLN A 594 -10.81 20.56 -2.20
CA GLN A 594 -10.35 20.05 -0.90
C GLN A 594 -10.66 21.00 0.26
N ASN A 595 -11.16 22.21 -0.04
CA ASN A 595 -11.75 23.10 0.96
C ASN A 595 -13.02 22.49 1.56
N ASP A 596 -13.75 21.67 0.81
CA ASP A 596 -14.91 20.93 1.31
C ASP A 596 -14.52 19.79 2.26
N ASP A 597 -13.44 19.07 1.95
CA ASP A 597 -12.87 18.04 2.83
C ASP A 597 -12.31 18.69 4.10
N LEU A 598 -11.60 19.80 3.96
CA LEU A 598 -11.09 20.58 5.09
C LEU A 598 -12.23 21.16 5.93
N SER A 599 -13.31 21.65 5.31
CA SER A 599 -14.51 22.11 6.02
C SER A 599 -15.18 20.98 6.79
N ARG A 600 -15.31 19.79 6.20
CA ARG A 600 -15.81 18.58 6.89
C ARG A 600 -14.91 18.21 8.08
N PHE A 601 -13.60 18.20 7.89
CA PHE A 601 -12.64 17.89 8.95
C PHE A 601 -12.60 18.95 10.06
N LEU A 602 -12.68 20.24 9.70
CA LEU A 602 -12.69 21.35 10.65
C LEU A 602 -14.03 21.53 11.35
N SER A 603 -15.13 20.96 10.83
CA SER A 603 -16.43 21.01 11.51
C SER A 603 -16.38 20.31 12.88
N SER A 604 -15.56 19.28 13.04
CA SER A 604 -15.31 18.65 14.35
C SER A 604 -14.40 19.47 15.26
N HIS A 605 -13.71 20.48 14.73
CA HIS A 605 -12.80 21.36 15.46
C HIS A 605 -13.28 22.81 15.43
N HIS A 606 -14.35 23.09 16.18
CA HIS A 606 -15.03 24.39 16.22
C HIS A 606 -14.09 25.60 16.42
N HIS A 607 -13.02 25.42 17.21
CA HIS A 607 -12.03 26.45 17.53
C HIS A 607 -11.15 26.91 16.34
N LEU A 608 -11.11 26.13 15.25
CA LEU A 608 -10.32 26.44 14.03
C LEU A 608 -11.20 26.72 12.81
N SER A 609 -12.48 26.33 12.84
CA SER A 609 -13.41 26.49 11.71
C SER A 609 -13.51 27.96 11.26
N TRP A 610 -13.60 28.90 12.22
CA TRP A 610 -13.74 30.33 11.91
C TRP A 610 -12.57 30.92 11.11
N LEU A 611 -11.35 30.39 11.28
CA LEU A 611 -10.17 30.84 10.52
C LEU A 611 -10.28 30.43 9.05
N HIS A 612 -10.77 29.23 8.80
CA HIS A 612 -11.03 28.71 7.47
C HIS A 612 -12.19 29.43 6.79
N ASP A 613 -13.26 29.70 7.53
CA ASP A 613 -14.43 30.43 7.03
C ASP A 613 -14.06 31.86 6.60
N ILE A 614 -13.16 32.54 7.33
CA ILE A 614 -12.62 33.86 6.93
C ILE A 614 -11.78 33.75 5.65
N HIS A 615 -10.97 32.70 5.51
CA HIS A 615 -10.17 32.48 4.31
C HIS A 615 -11.05 32.26 3.07
N LEU A 616 -12.14 31.51 3.23
CA LEU A 616 -13.14 31.26 2.19
C LEU A 616 -14.08 32.46 1.93
N LYS A 617 -13.90 33.59 2.62
CA LYS A 617 -14.80 34.76 2.60
C LYS A 617 -16.23 34.45 3.04
N SER A 618 -16.44 33.33 3.74
CA SER A 618 -17.71 32.95 4.36
C SER A 618 -17.84 33.66 5.72
N PHE A 619 -17.92 34.99 5.70
CA PHE A 619 -17.90 35.80 6.91
C PHE A 619 -19.09 35.55 7.85
N TYR A 620 -20.24 35.18 7.30
CA TYR A 620 -21.42 34.85 8.11
C TYR A 620 -21.25 33.52 8.89
N GLN A 621 -20.66 32.48 8.27
CA GLN A 621 -20.37 31.23 8.99
C GLN A 621 -19.29 31.43 10.05
N ALA A 622 -18.26 32.23 9.74
CA ALA A 622 -17.25 32.65 10.71
C ALA A 622 -17.87 33.40 11.90
N HIS A 623 -18.85 34.27 11.66
CA HIS A 623 -19.60 34.96 12.71
C HIS A 623 -20.30 33.96 13.65
N ARG A 624 -21.03 32.98 13.10
CA ARG A 624 -21.77 31.97 13.90
C ARG A 624 -20.85 31.09 14.73
N THR A 625 -19.75 30.62 14.16
CA THR A 625 -18.75 29.80 14.88
C THR A 625 -18.06 30.62 15.97
N LEU A 626 -17.68 31.87 15.70
CA LEU A 626 -17.11 32.78 16.70
C LEU A 626 -18.09 33.11 17.83
N LYS A 627 -19.37 33.31 17.52
CA LYS A 627 -20.43 33.56 18.52
C LYS A 627 -20.63 32.33 19.41
N ALA A 628 -20.66 31.13 18.83
CA ALA A 628 -20.74 29.89 19.60
C ALA A 628 -19.52 29.70 20.51
N LEU A 629 -18.29 29.88 19.99
CA LEU A 629 -17.07 29.84 20.80
C LEU A 629 -17.05 30.88 21.92
N ALA A 630 -17.58 32.08 21.67
CA ALA A 630 -17.70 33.11 22.69
C ALA A 630 -18.70 32.75 23.80
N SER A 631 -19.78 32.03 23.46
CA SER A 631 -20.75 31.53 24.43
C SER A 631 -20.20 30.38 25.29
N GLU A 632 -19.35 29.52 24.71
CA GLU A 632 -18.68 28.42 25.41
C GLU A 632 -17.49 28.88 26.28
N GLU A 633 -16.91 30.05 25.99
CA GLU A 633 -15.77 30.57 26.73
C GLU A 633 -16.19 31.08 28.13
N ALA A 634 -15.94 30.25 29.14
CA ALA A 634 -16.23 30.53 30.54
C ALA A 634 -14.98 30.81 31.40
N CYS A 635 -13.77 30.73 30.82
CA CYS A 635 -12.52 30.76 31.60
C CYS A 635 -11.80 32.12 31.55
N HIS A 636 -11.81 32.81 30.41
CA HIS A 636 -11.05 34.07 30.26
C HIS A 636 -11.90 35.19 29.65
N LEU A 637 -12.09 36.27 30.39
CA LEU A 637 -12.84 37.46 29.95
C LEU A 637 -12.23 38.09 28.68
N GLY A 638 -10.90 38.26 28.67
CA GLY A 638 -10.19 38.85 27.52
C GLY A 638 -10.34 38.04 26.23
N LYS A 639 -10.39 36.70 26.36
CA LYS A 639 -10.62 35.80 25.22
C LYS A 639 -12.05 35.90 24.71
N LYS A 640 -13.05 35.90 25.61
CA LYS A 640 -14.46 36.10 25.26
C LYS A 640 -14.69 37.43 24.53
N LYS A 641 -14.09 38.53 25.05
CA LYS A 641 -14.14 39.85 24.40
C LYS A 641 -13.56 39.82 22.99
N THR A 642 -12.41 39.17 22.82
CA THR A 642 -11.74 39.04 21.52
C THR A 642 -12.57 38.21 20.54
N LEU A 643 -13.18 37.11 20.98
CA LEU A 643 -14.04 36.29 20.14
C LEU A 643 -15.30 37.06 19.71
N LEU A 644 -15.95 37.78 20.62
CA LEU A 644 -17.11 38.61 20.29
C LEU A 644 -16.75 39.80 19.39
N SER A 645 -15.58 40.43 19.59
CA SER A 645 -15.15 41.53 18.72
C SER A 645 -14.83 41.04 17.31
N LEU A 646 -14.19 39.88 17.18
CA LEU A 646 -13.99 39.21 15.89
C LEU A 646 -15.32 38.79 15.26
N SER A 647 -16.25 38.26 16.05
CA SER A 647 -17.59 37.89 15.60
C SER A 647 -18.36 39.10 15.05
N LYS A 648 -18.26 40.24 15.74
CA LYS A 648 -18.84 41.52 15.28
C LYS A 648 -18.20 42.00 13.97
N LEU A 649 -16.87 41.94 13.86
CA LEU A 649 -16.17 42.33 12.64
C LEU A 649 -16.52 41.41 11.46
N ALA A 650 -16.65 40.11 11.71
CA ALA A 650 -17.07 39.15 10.69
C ALA A 650 -18.49 39.42 10.21
N LEU A 651 -19.43 39.70 11.13
CA LEU A 651 -20.80 40.07 10.77
C LEU A 651 -20.85 41.37 9.94
N LEU A 652 -20.12 42.40 10.36
CA LEU A 652 -20.05 43.68 9.63
C LEU A 652 -19.37 43.56 8.26
N ALA A 653 -18.48 42.59 8.08
CA ALA A 653 -17.83 42.31 6.81
C ALA A 653 -18.69 41.40 5.89
N SER A 654 -19.74 40.79 6.43
CA SER A 654 -20.69 39.99 5.64
C SER A 654 -21.71 40.89 4.95
N ASP A 655 -22.19 40.48 3.78
CA ASP A 655 -23.21 41.23 3.02
C ASP A 655 -24.63 41.06 3.61
N GLU A 656 -24.81 40.25 4.66
CA GLU A 656 -26.10 40.04 5.33
C GLU A 656 -26.36 41.08 6.42
N ASN A 657 -27.36 41.93 6.23
CA ASN A 657 -27.80 42.91 7.22
C ASN A 657 -28.70 42.26 8.27
N ASN A 658 -28.10 41.61 9.28
CA ASN A 658 -28.81 41.12 10.47
C ASN A 658 -28.61 42.07 11.66
N ASP A 659 -29.38 43.17 11.69
CA ASP A 659 -29.29 44.18 12.76
C ASP A 659 -29.61 43.59 14.15
N ALA A 660 -30.51 42.60 14.24
CA ALA A 660 -30.85 41.94 15.50
C ALA A 660 -29.67 41.14 16.10
N GLU A 661 -28.96 40.36 15.29
CA GLU A 661 -27.79 39.60 15.75
C GLU A 661 -26.64 40.55 16.16
N LEU A 662 -26.53 41.70 15.48
CA LEU A 662 -25.57 42.74 15.83
C LEU A 662 -25.91 43.39 17.17
N GLU A 663 -27.18 43.69 17.44
CA GLU A 663 -27.63 44.23 18.72
C GLU A 663 -27.38 43.26 19.88
N GLU A 664 -27.60 41.96 19.69
CA GLU A 664 -27.27 40.94 20.68
C GLU A 664 -25.79 40.94 21.04
N ILE A 665 -24.88 40.96 20.05
CA ILE A 665 -23.43 41.01 20.29
C ILE A 665 -23.05 42.30 21.02
N ILE A 666 -23.65 43.43 20.64
CA ILE A 666 -23.42 44.72 21.29
C ILE A 666 -23.85 44.66 22.76
N ASN A 667 -24.97 44.01 23.08
CA ASN A 667 -25.43 43.84 24.45
C ASN A 667 -24.50 42.95 25.27
N GLU A 668 -23.98 41.85 24.70
CA GLU A 668 -22.96 41.03 25.36
C GLU A 668 -21.64 41.80 25.59
N HIS A 669 -21.21 42.63 24.63
CA HIS A 669 -20.05 43.52 24.82
C HIS A 669 -20.28 44.53 25.94
N LYS A 670 -21.50 45.06 26.12
CA LYS A 670 -21.83 45.95 27.24
C LYS A 670 -21.73 45.25 28.58
N ILE A 671 -22.17 43.99 28.68
CA ILE A 671 -22.02 43.18 29.91
C ILE A 671 -20.53 43.00 30.25
N ILE A 672 -19.69 42.69 29.25
CA ILE A 672 -18.24 42.60 29.43
C ILE A 672 -17.64 43.95 29.86
N LEU A 673 -18.11 45.06 29.28
CA LEU A 673 -17.66 46.39 29.68
C LEU A 673 -17.98 46.66 31.16
N HIS A 674 -19.17 46.29 31.63
CA HIS A 674 -19.53 46.44 33.03
C HIS A 674 -18.60 45.64 33.95
N GLN A 675 -18.24 44.41 33.56
CA GLN A 675 -17.26 43.60 34.28
C GLN A 675 -15.85 44.22 34.30
N GLU A 676 -15.40 44.85 33.20
CA GLU A 676 -14.11 45.57 33.15
C GLU A 676 -14.12 46.85 34.00
N THR A 677 -15.27 47.51 34.15
CA THR A 677 -15.41 48.74 34.94
C THR A 677 -15.58 48.52 36.44
N LEU A 678 -15.52 47.28 36.92
CA LEU A 678 -15.64 46.96 38.34
C LEU A 678 -14.51 47.65 39.16
N PRO A 679 -14.83 48.31 40.28
CA PRO A 679 -13.83 48.96 41.12
C PRO A 679 -12.78 47.97 41.67
N SER A 680 -11.50 48.34 41.62
CA SER A 680 -10.39 47.50 42.11
C SER A 680 -10.50 47.10 43.59
N ALA A 681 -11.17 47.92 44.41
CA ALA A 681 -11.47 47.60 45.81
C ALA A 681 -12.40 46.39 45.95
N VAL A 682 -13.41 46.26 45.08
CA VAL A 682 -14.36 45.14 45.07
C VAL A 682 -13.67 43.86 44.58
N LEU A 683 -12.80 43.98 43.58
CA LEU A 683 -12.03 42.85 43.02
C LEU A 683 -11.04 42.28 44.05
N GLN A 684 -10.31 43.13 44.77
CA GLN A 684 -9.40 42.71 45.85
C GLN A 684 -10.13 42.04 47.01
N GLN A 685 -11.30 42.55 47.39
CA GLN A 685 -12.09 42.02 48.50
C GLN A 685 -12.82 40.72 48.13
N ALA A 686 -13.06 40.48 46.83
CA ALA A 686 -13.57 39.23 46.29
C ALA A 686 -12.46 38.19 46.00
N GLY A 687 -11.18 38.56 46.08
CA GLY A 687 -10.04 37.68 45.78
C GLY A 687 -9.90 37.35 44.29
N LEU A 688 -10.40 38.21 43.42
CA LEU A 688 -10.38 38.03 41.97
C LEU A 688 -9.20 38.81 41.35
N ASP A 689 -8.49 38.16 40.44
CA ASP A 689 -7.39 38.75 39.69
C ASP A 689 -7.92 39.42 38.40
N VAL A 690 -7.35 40.58 38.05
CA VAL A 690 -7.81 41.42 36.93
C VAL A 690 -7.49 40.78 35.58
N ASP A 691 -6.35 40.07 35.49
CA ASP A 691 -5.83 39.54 34.22
C ASP A 691 -6.30 38.10 33.92
N SER A 692 -6.68 37.33 34.94
CA SER A 692 -7.15 35.94 34.80
C SER A 692 -8.65 35.75 35.13
N MET A 693 -9.43 36.83 35.13
CA MET A 693 -10.83 36.80 35.51
C MET A 693 -11.68 35.97 34.53
N ALA A 694 -12.46 35.03 35.07
CA ALA A 694 -13.52 34.35 34.34
C ALA A 694 -14.66 35.33 34.01
N PRO A 695 -15.32 35.22 32.84
CA PRO A 695 -16.56 35.95 32.56
C PRO A 695 -17.61 35.57 33.60
N LEU A 696 -18.10 36.59 34.32
CA LEU A 696 -19.06 36.42 35.39
C LEU A 696 -20.48 36.42 34.84
N SER A 697 -21.36 35.69 35.52
CA SER A 697 -22.78 35.76 35.21
C SER A 697 -23.37 37.13 35.58
N PRO A 698 -24.45 37.57 34.90
CA PRO A 698 -25.16 38.79 35.28
C PRO A 698 -25.56 38.83 36.77
N SER A 699 -25.90 37.69 37.38
CA SER A 699 -26.22 37.57 38.81
C SER A 699 -25.03 37.87 39.70
N GLU A 700 -23.85 37.32 39.38
CA GLU A 700 -22.63 37.54 40.15
C GLU A 700 -22.14 38.99 39.99
N LEU A 701 -22.30 39.58 38.79
CA LEU A 701 -22.01 41.00 38.57
C LEU A 701 -22.94 41.89 39.39
N ILE A 702 -24.23 41.59 39.44
CA ILE A 702 -25.20 42.32 40.29
C ILE A 702 -24.83 42.17 41.77
N GLU A 703 -24.48 40.96 42.23
CA GLU A 703 -24.05 40.73 43.61
C GLU A 703 -22.73 41.45 43.93
N LEU A 704 -21.80 41.55 42.99
CA LEU A 704 -20.55 42.31 43.19
C LEU A 704 -20.78 43.81 43.27
N HIS A 705 -21.73 44.36 42.49
CA HIS A 705 -22.08 45.77 42.58
C HIS A 705 -22.86 46.12 43.86
N VAL A 706 -23.81 45.27 44.25
CA VAL A 706 -24.82 45.56 45.28
C VAL A 706 -24.53 44.90 46.64
N GLY A 707 -23.81 43.80 46.64
CA GLY A 707 -23.59 42.94 47.79
C GLY A 707 -22.73 43.58 48.89
N ASP A 708 -22.69 42.91 50.04
CA ASP A 708 -22.07 43.43 51.27
C ASP A 708 -20.54 43.59 51.15
N LYS A 709 -19.95 42.99 50.12
CA LYS A 709 -18.53 43.10 49.76
C LYS A 709 -18.16 44.47 49.20
N ASN A 710 -19.09 45.21 48.58
CA ASN A 710 -18.83 46.58 48.15
C ASN A 710 -19.12 47.55 49.30
N THR A 711 -18.09 47.93 50.05
CA THR A 711 -18.23 48.84 51.22
C THR A 711 -18.49 50.30 50.82
N GLY A 712 -18.23 50.67 49.55
CA GLY A 712 -18.38 52.03 49.03
C GLY A 712 -19.40 52.16 47.89
N ALA A 713 -20.37 51.24 47.80
CA ALA A 713 -21.37 51.22 46.73
C ALA A 713 -22.09 52.55 46.59
N ASN A 714 -22.01 53.16 45.41
CA ASN A 714 -22.60 54.46 45.12
C ASN A 714 -23.79 54.34 44.15
N GLU A 715 -24.39 55.48 43.82
CA GLU A 715 -25.55 55.57 42.95
C GLU A 715 -25.30 55.02 41.53
N TYR A 716 -24.05 55.06 41.07
CA TYR A 716 -23.66 54.50 39.78
C TYR A 716 -23.57 52.97 39.82
N ASP A 717 -23.16 52.36 40.94
CA ASP A 717 -23.10 50.90 41.11
C ASP A 717 -24.50 50.27 41.07
N PHE A 718 -25.46 50.88 41.77
CA PHE A 718 -26.85 50.44 41.74
C PHE A 718 -27.51 50.66 40.37
N LYS A 719 -27.17 51.75 39.67
CA LYS A 719 -27.63 51.98 38.30
C LYS A 719 -27.03 50.95 37.33
N ASN A 720 -25.73 50.69 37.42
CA ASN A 720 -25.05 49.67 36.62
C ASN A 720 -25.67 48.29 36.86
N ALA A 721 -26.01 47.94 38.09
CA ALA A 721 -26.71 46.68 38.40
C ALA A 721 -28.09 46.58 37.72
N LEU A 722 -28.84 47.69 37.65
CA LEU A 722 -30.13 47.75 36.95
C LEU A 722 -29.96 47.71 35.41
N ASP A 723 -28.91 48.32 34.89
CA ASP A 723 -28.57 48.25 33.46
C ASP A 723 -28.15 46.84 33.05
N ILE A 724 -27.36 46.16 33.88
CA ILE A 724 -26.99 44.74 33.68
C ILE A 724 -28.24 43.86 33.70
N LEU A 725 -29.19 44.14 34.61
CA LEU A 725 -30.45 43.41 34.66
C LEU A 725 -31.26 43.59 33.36
N HIS A 726 -31.37 44.83 32.86
CA HIS A 726 -32.06 45.12 31.61
C HIS A 726 -31.38 44.43 30.41
N LEU A 727 -30.05 44.49 30.34
CA LEU A 727 -29.27 43.80 29.32
C LEU A 727 -29.44 42.28 29.38
N ALA A 728 -29.51 41.70 30.58
CA ALA A 728 -29.68 40.26 30.77
C ALA A 728 -31.10 39.75 30.43
N VAL A 729 -32.13 40.61 30.54
CA VAL A 729 -33.47 40.32 30.00
C VAL A 729 -33.47 40.35 28.47
N GLN A 730 -32.76 41.32 27.87
CA GLN A 730 -32.68 41.44 26.41
C GLN A 730 -31.88 40.31 25.75
N THR A 731 -30.88 39.74 26.42
CA THR A 731 -30.13 38.57 25.92
C THR A 731 -30.81 37.24 26.21
N GLY A 732 -32.00 37.24 26.84
CA GLY A 732 -32.75 36.02 27.18
C GLY A 732 -32.14 35.21 28.33
N ALA A 733 -31.21 35.78 29.10
CA ALA A 733 -30.57 35.11 30.24
C ALA A 733 -31.46 35.07 31.50
N TYR A 734 -32.45 35.96 31.61
CA TYR A 734 -33.44 35.95 32.68
C TYR A 734 -34.86 35.87 32.15
N ASP A 735 -35.67 35.01 32.78
CA ASP A 735 -37.12 35.06 32.66
C ASP A 735 -37.68 36.32 33.35
N GLN A 736 -38.86 36.78 32.92
CA GLN A 736 -39.55 37.95 33.48
C GLN A 736 -39.69 37.87 35.03
N GLU A 737 -39.92 36.67 35.57
CA GLU A 737 -40.04 36.43 37.02
C GLU A 737 -38.69 36.54 37.77
N GLN A 738 -37.61 36.05 37.16
CA GLN A 738 -36.27 36.17 37.75
C GLN A 738 -35.79 37.62 37.70
N ALA A 739 -36.10 38.32 36.61
CA ALA A 739 -35.80 39.74 36.46
C ALA A 739 -36.50 40.60 37.52
N THR A 740 -37.80 40.35 37.77
CA THR A 740 -38.54 41.08 38.82
C THR A 740 -38.03 40.77 40.23
N THR A 741 -37.64 39.52 40.50
CA THR A 741 -37.04 39.12 41.79
C THR A 741 -35.69 39.80 42.02
N MET A 742 -34.82 39.80 41.00
CA MET A 742 -33.51 40.45 41.08
C MET A 742 -33.62 41.98 41.14
N LYS A 743 -34.58 42.56 40.42
CA LYS A 743 -34.93 43.99 40.53
C LYS A 743 -35.31 44.35 41.97
N LEU A 744 -36.17 43.56 42.60
CA LEU A 744 -36.54 43.75 44.01
C LEU A 744 -35.34 43.61 44.94
N TYR A 745 -34.45 42.65 44.67
CA TYR A 745 -33.23 42.46 45.45
C TYR A 745 -32.30 43.70 45.39
N ILE A 746 -32.04 44.22 44.19
CA ILE A 746 -31.20 45.42 43.99
C ILE A 746 -31.76 46.61 44.77
N TRP A 747 -33.06 46.87 44.64
CA TRP A 747 -33.71 47.99 45.32
C TRP A 747 -33.80 47.82 46.83
N ARG A 748 -34.01 46.60 47.34
CA ARG A 748 -34.00 46.31 48.78
C ARG A 748 -32.62 46.54 49.39
N LYS A 749 -31.56 46.10 48.70
CA LYS A 749 -30.19 46.35 49.14
C LYS A 749 -29.81 47.83 49.07
N ALA A 750 -30.31 48.59 48.08
CA ALA A 750 -30.15 50.05 48.05
C ALA A 750 -30.74 50.71 49.30
N LEU A 751 -31.93 50.27 49.72
CA LEU A 751 -32.56 50.76 50.95
C LEU A 751 -31.81 50.37 52.22
N LEU A 752 -31.26 49.16 52.30
CA LEU A 752 -30.52 48.69 53.49
C LEU A 752 -29.19 49.41 53.73
N ARG A 753 -28.65 50.11 52.73
CA ARG A 753 -27.39 50.88 52.86
C ARG A 753 -27.58 52.27 53.43
N ASP A 754 -28.77 52.85 53.31
CA ASP A 754 -29.11 54.14 53.88
C ASP A 754 -29.49 53.96 55.38
N ASP A 755 -28.92 54.78 56.28
CA ASP A 755 -29.21 54.74 57.72
C ASP A 755 -30.49 55.52 58.05
N TRP A 756 -31.65 54.95 57.71
CA TRP A 756 -32.97 55.56 57.90
C TRP A 756 -33.31 56.05 59.33
N PRO A 757 -32.90 55.35 60.41
CA PRO A 757 -33.21 55.77 61.78
C PRO A 757 -32.54 57.06 62.24
N SER A 758 -31.41 57.45 61.64
CA SER A 758 -30.63 58.63 62.05
C SER A 758 -30.96 59.91 61.26
N LEU A 759 -31.87 59.82 60.28
CA LEU A 759 -32.20 60.94 59.39
C LEU A 759 -33.10 62.00 60.07
N PRO A 760 -32.75 63.30 59.98
CA PRO A 760 -33.53 64.37 60.59
C PRO A 760 -34.87 64.58 59.87
N THR A 761 -35.97 64.52 60.64
CA THR A 761 -37.37 64.71 60.18
C THR A 761 -37.77 66.15 59.85
N LYS A 762 -36.86 67.12 60.03
CA LYS A 762 -37.17 68.55 59.87
C LYS A 762 -37.27 69.03 58.42
N ASP A 763 -36.59 68.35 57.49
CA ASP A 763 -36.67 68.61 56.04
C ASP A 763 -36.71 67.29 55.25
N PRO A 764 -37.87 66.59 55.23
CA PRO A 764 -37.96 65.26 54.62
C PRO A 764 -37.55 65.28 53.15
N LEU A 765 -37.81 66.36 52.41
CA LEU A 765 -37.57 66.44 50.97
C LEU A 765 -36.09 66.57 50.55
N MET A 766 -35.26 67.24 51.35
CA MET A 766 -33.82 67.40 51.07
C MET A 766 -33.03 66.18 51.56
N THR A 767 -33.47 65.60 52.67
CA THR A 767 -32.89 64.39 53.25
C THR A 767 -33.17 63.16 52.37
N VAL A 768 -34.39 63.04 51.83
CA VAL A 768 -34.78 62.01 50.85
C VAL A 768 -33.96 62.11 49.56
N ARG A 769 -33.68 63.31 49.06
CA ARG A 769 -32.88 63.50 47.82
C ARG A 769 -31.39 63.13 47.99
N ASN A 770 -30.91 62.99 49.22
CA ASN A 770 -29.52 62.62 49.49
C ASN A 770 -29.32 61.12 49.72
N THR A 771 -30.39 60.31 49.73
CA THR A 771 -30.26 58.87 49.89
C THR A 771 -29.91 58.20 48.55
N ILE A 772 -29.23 57.06 48.62
CA ILE A 772 -28.75 56.34 47.44
C ILE A 772 -29.94 55.89 46.57
N PHE A 773 -31.06 55.51 47.21
CA PHE A 773 -32.30 55.14 46.53
C PHE A 773 -32.88 56.27 45.65
N PHE A 774 -32.99 57.50 46.15
CA PHE A 774 -33.62 58.57 45.34
C PHE A 774 -32.67 59.19 44.32
N ARG A 775 -31.36 59.15 44.59
CA ARG A 775 -30.38 59.62 43.60
C ARG A 775 -30.17 58.64 42.45
N THR A 776 -30.22 57.33 42.69
CA THR A 776 -30.24 56.32 41.61
C THR A 776 -31.46 56.49 40.70
N VAL A 777 -32.63 56.80 41.28
CA VAL A 777 -33.83 57.13 40.52
C VAL A 777 -33.69 58.45 39.75
N GLU A 778 -33.13 59.50 40.36
CA GLU A 778 -32.87 60.77 39.68
C GLU A 778 -31.89 60.60 38.50
N LEU A 779 -30.86 59.76 38.66
CA LEU A 779 -29.94 59.39 37.59
C LEU A 779 -30.61 58.59 36.46
N ALA A 780 -31.46 57.63 36.79
CA ALA A 780 -32.22 56.87 35.79
C ALA A 780 -33.19 57.77 35.00
N TYR A 781 -33.86 58.70 35.69
CA TYR A 781 -34.75 59.68 35.08
C TYR A 781 -34.00 60.63 34.13
N ASN A 782 -32.84 61.13 34.54
CA ASN A 782 -32.02 62.03 33.72
C ASN A 782 -31.45 61.36 32.45
N GLN A 783 -31.38 60.03 32.42
CA GLN A 783 -30.96 59.24 31.25
C GLN A 783 -32.13 58.80 30.34
N GLY A 784 -33.37 59.20 30.65
CA GLY A 784 -34.53 59.00 29.79
C GLY A 784 -35.23 57.64 29.92
N VAL A 785 -35.06 56.93 31.05
CA VAL A 785 -35.75 55.65 31.31
C VAL A 785 -37.17 55.90 31.84
N GLU A 786 -38.16 55.15 31.35
CA GLU A 786 -39.54 55.23 31.86
C GLU A 786 -39.63 54.71 33.30
N LEU A 787 -39.95 55.62 34.23
CA LEU A 787 -40.00 55.34 35.67
C LEU A 787 -40.98 54.22 36.05
N GLN A 788 -42.04 54.02 35.26
CA GLN A 788 -43.09 53.02 35.54
C GLN A 788 -42.62 51.58 35.31
N GLU A 789 -41.77 51.34 34.31
CA GLU A 789 -41.17 50.02 34.08
C GLU A 789 -39.94 49.80 34.95
N PHE A 790 -39.31 50.86 35.44
CA PHE A 790 -38.03 50.81 36.15
C PHE A 790 -38.14 50.65 37.67
N ILE A 791 -39.28 50.99 38.29
CA ILE A 791 -39.45 50.94 39.76
C ILE A 791 -40.48 49.85 40.16
N PRO A 792 -40.20 49.00 41.17
CA PRO A 792 -41.18 48.05 41.70
C PRO A 792 -42.29 48.72 42.51
N SER A 793 -43.45 48.06 42.68
CA SER A 793 -44.52 48.60 43.52
C SER A 793 -44.11 48.67 44.99
N LEU A 794 -44.58 49.71 45.69
CA LEU A 794 -44.30 49.96 47.11
C LEU A 794 -44.56 48.73 48.00
N GLU A 795 -45.65 48.02 47.73
CA GLU A 795 -46.07 46.83 48.47
C GLU A 795 -45.09 45.67 48.27
N SER A 796 -44.67 45.41 47.02
CA SER A 796 -43.71 44.35 46.70
C SER A 796 -42.30 44.59 47.27
N LEU A 797 -41.92 45.87 47.43
CA LEU A 797 -40.64 46.27 47.99
C LEU A 797 -40.56 45.95 49.49
N ILE A 798 -41.65 46.23 50.22
CA ILE A 798 -41.76 46.14 51.69
C ILE A 798 -41.92 44.68 52.17
N ASP A 799 -42.53 43.80 51.36
CA ASP A 799 -42.86 42.43 51.78
C ASP A 799 -41.65 41.48 51.98
N GLY A 800 -40.43 41.91 51.63
CA GLY A 800 -39.23 41.08 51.68
C GLY A 800 -38.74 40.71 53.09
N GLU A 801 -38.31 39.46 53.28
CA GLU A 801 -37.80 38.93 54.55
C GLU A 801 -36.54 39.67 55.06
N GLU A 802 -35.70 40.21 54.18
CA GLU A 802 -34.48 40.95 54.54
C GLU A 802 -34.75 42.28 55.27
N LEU A 803 -35.86 42.95 54.95
CA LEU A 803 -36.31 44.19 55.60
C LEU A 803 -37.06 43.92 56.92
N LYS A 804 -37.60 42.70 57.08
CA LYS A 804 -38.18 42.22 58.34
C LYS A 804 -37.10 41.89 59.36
N ASN A 805 -36.02 41.23 58.93
CA ASN A 805 -34.89 40.85 59.79
C ASN A 805 -34.12 42.04 60.40
N THR A 806 -34.18 43.21 59.75
CA THR A 806 -33.50 44.45 60.19
C THR A 806 -34.40 45.39 61.00
N GLY A 807 -35.67 45.03 61.25
CA GLY A 807 -36.63 45.84 62.01
C GLY A 807 -37.09 47.13 61.31
N LEU A 808 -36.67 47.37 60.07
CA LEU A 808 -37.01 48.55 59.27
C LEU A 808 -38.46 48.53 58.75
N SER A 809 -39.01 47.33 58.54
CA SER A 809 -40.41 47.16 58.09
C SER A 809 -41.47 47.66 59.10
N GLU A 810 -41.13 47.76 60.39
CA GLU A 810 -42.03 48.23 61.46
C GLU A 810 -41.84 49.72 61.80
N ASN A 811 -40.83 50.39 61.20
CA ASN A 811 -40.46 51.74 61.55
C ASN A 811 -41.34 52.80 60.83
N ALA A 812 -42.12 53.57 61.58
CA ALA A 812 -43.05 54.57 61.05
C ALA A 812 -42.36 55.73 60.29
N THR A 813 -41.12 56.09 60.65
CA THR A 813 -40.37 57.14 59.95
C THR A 813 -39.90 56.70 58.56
N PHE A 814 -39.51 55.44 58.43
CA PHE A 814 -39.14 54.82 57.16
C PHE A 814 -40.33 54.76 56.20
N HIS A 815 -41.49 54.27 56.67
CA HIS A 815 -42.73 54.26 55.88
C HIS A 815 -43.17 55.67 55.44
N PHE A 816 -43.05 56.66 56.32
CA PHE A 816 -43.39 58.04 55.99
C PHE A 816 -42.46 58.64 54.92
N LEU A 817 -41.14 58.48 55.07
CA LEU A 817 -40.15 59.02 54.12
C LEU A 817 -40.22 58.34 52.75
N LEU A 818 -40.46 57.03 52.73
CA LEU A 818 -40.54 56.27 51.49
C LEU A 818 -41.85 56.57 50.74
N LYS A 819 -42.99 56.65 51.45
CA LYS A 819 -44.28 57.05 50.85
C LYS A 819 -44.26 58.49 50.32
N SER A 820 -43.64 59.42 51.04
CA SER A 820 -43.50 60.82 50.57
C SER A 820 -42.52 60.97 49.39
N GLY A 821 -41.50 60.12 49.31
CA GLY A 821 -40.63 60.02 48.14
C GLY A 821 -41.34 59.48 46.88
N TYR A 822 -42.11 58.39 47.01
CA TYR A 822 -42.93 57.83 45.91
C TYR A 822 -43.99 58.85 45.42
N GLU A 823 -44.65 59.57 46.33
CA GLU A 823 -45.63 60.61 45.95
C GLU A 823 -45.00 61.74 45.12
N ARG A 824 -43.75 62.12 45.43
CA ARG A 824 -43.03 63.12 44.64
C ARG A 824 -42.67 62.59 43.25
N MET A 825 -42.32 61.30 43.15
CA MET A 825 -41.96 60.66 41.88
C MET A 825 -43.18 60.47 40.98
N GLU A 826 -44.33 60.08 41.54
CA GLU A 826 -45.60 60.06 40.82
C GLU A 826 -45.97 61.46 40.32
N ARG A 827 -45.83 62.48 41.16
CA ARG A 827 -46.08 63.87 40.74
C ARG A 827 -45.08 64.37 39.69
N ALA A 828 -43.82 63.95 39.76
CA ALA A 828 -42.79 64.29 38.77
C ALA A 828 -43.04 63.60 37.42
N ALA A 829 -43.43 62.32 37.43
CA ALA A 829 -43.81 61.57 36.23
C ALA A 829 -45.10 62.10 35.58
N VAL A 830 -46.04 62.64 36.38
CA VAL A 830 -47.26 63.29 35.89
C VAL A 830 -46.99 64.70 35.33
N LEU A 831 -45.95 65.40 35.81
CA LEU A 831 -45.54 66.73 35.31
C LEU A 831 -44.72 66.68 34.01
N SER A 832 -44.30 65.50 33.56
CA SER A 832 -43.55 65.27 32.32
C SER A 832 -44.39 64.76 31.13
N LEU A 833 -45.70 64.57 31.32
CA LEU A 833 -46.72 64.46 30.26
C LEU A 833 -47.25 65.86 29.93
#